data_AF-A0A2H0H0V5-F1
#
_entry.id   AF-A0A2H0H0V5-F1
#
_cell.length_a   1.000
_cell.length_b   1.000
_cell.length_c   1.000
_cell.angle_alpha   90.00
_cell.angle_beta   90.00
_cell.angle_gamma   90.00
#
_symmetry.space_group_name_H-M   'P 1'
#
loop_
_entity.id
_entity.type
_entity.pdbx_description
1 polymer ?
#
loop_
_entity_poly.entity_id
_entity_poly.type
_entity_poly.pdbx_seq_one_letter_code
_entity_poly.pdbx_strand_id
1 'polypeptide(L)'
;WEICNKIGGIYTVISTKARLTVEKLGENYIVIGPDVWKQTAANPDFKEIPGLFAEWKAVAFMEGLKVRTGKWNIPGSPNVILVDFTPLFPEKDTIFAHFWEQYNLDSIRGEWHYIEAAMFGYAAGQVIKSFAQHQLQDMSNIVAHFHEWMTGAGVLFLKDKNPKVSTVFTTHATALGRSIAGNGLLLYQNLTKFQPEKTARDFNISAQHSLESIAACEADVLTTVSEITGRECSQFYGRLPDIITTNGFDESFVPMAPRFQEMQTAAKKKALKIASQRTGKTYADDTLLIMTSGRYEYSNKGIDLFIKALGQLNNNKTGSKKIVAFIAIPTEHDGIVEKNNKNHTSSDDKFLTHKLFHPDHDSILNEIKRQGLTNDEHSLIDIIFAPVYLDKKDGVVDMAYYDFLIGFDLTIFPSYYEPWGYTPLESIAFNIPTLTTTFAGFGDWAVKNSSLQFKSVTVIDRQEGETEAAIVQIANTIEFFTGPFDQQENRNEIRQLFEKARWQSMINHYFDAWSEAIHRSETRKSNLPPTPPTDSLLLKAQGYSDKPVWKKILVQNILPKTLIPLKELAYNLWWSWNDDASQLFAGIDEDKWKQFDNNPVHLIESLSKDEIDKLTGDEAFLQVLEKVYARFEEYMSEAKNKPEEMVAYFSMEYGLHNSLKIYSGGLGILAGDYLKQASDSNKNLIAVGLLYRYGYFKQSMSVFGDQQAEYTEQKFTQLPLLPVRHANGEWVIVQLVFPGRNVSAKVWQVNVGRIPLYLLDTDTEENSAEDRSITYQLYGGDNENRIKQELMLGIGGVRMINSIG
;
A
#
# COMPACT_ATOMS: atom_id res chain seq x y z
N TRP A 1 1.20 -10.88 7.82
CA TRP A 1 1.15 -9.67 6.96
C TRP A 1 0.09 -9.77 5.88
N GLU A 2 0.03 -10.88 5.13
CA GLU A 2 -0.85 -10.98 3.94
C GLU A 2 -2.31 -11.44 4.20
N ILE A 3 -2.77 -11.45 5.45
CA ILE A 3 -4.18 -11.81 5.76
C ILE A 3 -5.08 -10.62 5.42
N CYS A 4 -6.06 -10.81 4.54
CA CYS A 4 -6.92 -9.75 3.97
C CYS A 4 -6.13 -8.59 3.34
N ASN A 5 -4.89 -8.87 2.90
CA ASN A 5 -3.97 -7.90 2.32
C ASN A 5 -3.05 -8.60 1.31
N LYS A 6 -3.53 -8.78 0.06
CA LYS A 6 -2.77 -9.50 -0.96
C LYS A 6 -1.55 -8.71 -1.44
N ILE A 7 -0.36 -9.16 -1.05
CA ILE A 7 0.94 -8.58 -1.48
C ILE A 7 1.73 -9.56 -2.34
N GLY A 8 1.73 -10.86 -2.00
CA GLY A 8 2.57 -11.85 -2.63
C GLY A 8 1.97 -13.25 -2.65
N GLY A 9 2.86 -14.25 -2.73
CA GLY A 9 2.47 -15.66 -2.82
C GLY A 9 1.95 -16.24 -1.50
N ILE A 10 2.26 -15.62 -0.36
CA ILE A 10 1.86 -16.14 0.96
C ILE A 10 0.36 -16.00 1.15
N TYR A 11 -0.25 -14.93 0.61
CA TYR A 11 -1.71 -14.81 0.49
C TYR A 11 -2.29 -16.08 -0.12
N THR A 12 -1.75 -16.54 -1.26
CA THR A 12 -2.22 -17.74 -1.95
C THR A 12 -2.04 -18.99 -1.09
N VAL A 13 -0.88 -19.16 -0.45
CA VAL A 13 -0.61 -20.28 0.47
C VAL A 13 -1.68 -20.38 1.55
N ILE A 14 -1.88 -19.28 2.30
CA ILE A 14 -2.73 -19.31 3.48
C ILE A 14 -4.20 -19.37 3.07
N SER A 15 -4.61 -18.65 2.02
CA SER A 15 -6.00 -18.65 1.57
C SER A 15 -6.44 -20.01 1.02
N THR A 16 -5.62 -20.67 0.21
CA THR A 16 -6.01 -21.95 -0.41
C THR A 16 -6.00 -23.14 0.56
N LYS A 17 -5.17 -23.10 1.62
CA LYS A 17 -5.22 -24.11 2.70
C LYS A 17 -6.31 -23.84 3.75
N ALA A 18 -6.89 -22.64 3.78
CA ALA A 18 -7.80 -22.20 4.84
C ALA A 18 -9.03 -23.12 4.96
N ARG A 19 -9.64 -23.51 3.83
CA ARG A 19 -10.82 -24.39 3.82
C ARG A 19 -10.58 -25.69 4.57
N LEU A 20 -9.54 -26.44 4.22
CA LEU A 20 -9.20 -27.72 4.87
C LEU A 20 -8.81 -27.54 6.34
N THR A 21 -8.17 -26.42 6.66
CA THR A 21 -7.81 -26.10 8.04
C THR A 21 -9.06 -25.83 8.89
N VAL A 22 -10.01 -25.07 8.35
CA VAL A 22 -11.32 -24.80 8.99
C VAL A 22 -12.16 -26.06 9.10
N GLU A 23 -12.16 -26.94 8.09
CA GLU A 23 -12.84 -28.24 8.17
C GLU A 23 -12.32 -29.10 9.34
N LYS A 24 -11.03 -29.00 9.67
CA LYS A 24 -10.41 -29.76 10.78
C LYS A 24 -10.56 -29.07 12.15
N LEU A 25 -10.39 -27.75 12.22
CA LEU A 25 -10.28 -27.01 13.48
C LEU A 25 -11.52 -26.17 13.83
N GLY A 26 -12.43 -25.96 12.88
CA GLY A 26 -13.64 -25.15 13.05
C GLY A 26 -13.32 -23.72 13.46
N GLU A 27 -14.03 -23.24 14.50
CA GLU A 27 -13.88 -21.87 15.03
C GLU A 27 -12.56 -21.63 15.76
N ASN A 28 -11.81 -22.70 16.09
CA ASN A 28 -10.49 -22.60 16.71
C ASN A 28 -9.38 -22.15 15.74
N TYR A 29 -9.66 -22.08 14.45
CA TYR A 29 -8.75 -21.50 13.47
C TYR A 29 -9.05 -20.02 13.25
N ILE A 30 -8.15 -19.17 13.75
CA ILE A 30 -8.20 -17.72 13.63
C ILE A 30 -6.96 -17.26 12.88
N VAL A 31 -7.14 -16.37 11.90
CA VAL A 31 -6.04 -15.71 11.19
C VAL A 31 -5.94 -14.25 11.63
N ILE A 32 -4.71 -13.72 11.72
CA ILE A 32 -4.43 -12.37 12.20
C ILE A 32 -3.72 -11.58 11.10
N GLY A 33 -4.26 -10.40 10.77
CA GLY A 33 -3.79 -9.53 9.70
C GLY A 33 -3.61 -8.08 10.13
N PRO A 34 -2.86 -7.27 9.37
CA PRO A 34 -2.73 -5.84 9.62
C PRO A 34 -3.98 -5.08 9.14
N ASP A 35 -4.46 -4.10 9.91
CA ASP A 35 -5.54 -3.19 9.49
C ASP A 35 -4.97 -2.00 8.68
N VAL A 36 -4.50 -2.30 7.47
CA VAL A 36 -3.81 -1.33 6.58
C VAL A 36 -4.71 -0.74 5.49
N TRP A 37 -5.89 -1.31 5.26
CA TRP A 37 -6.89 -0.78 4.31
C TRP A 37 -7.69 0.39 4.93
N LYS A 38 -6.97 1.44 5.34
CA LYS A 38 -7.56 2.66 5.93
C LYS A 38 -8.12 3.54 4.80
N GLN A 39 -9.29 4.15 5.02
CA GLN A 39 -9.96 5.08 4.08
C GLN A 39 -10.46 4.50 2.74
N THR A 40 -10.45 3.19 2.54
CA THR A 40 -11.18 2.56 1.43
C THR A 40 -12.64 2.35 1.83
N ALA A 41 -13.60 2.55 0.91
CA ALA A 41 -15.01 2.29 1.18
C ALA A 41 -15.29 0.83 1.60
N ALA A 42 -14.45 -0.12 1.17
CA ALA A 42 -14.46 -1.51 1.62
C ALA A 42 -13.10 -2.19 1.36
N ASN A 43 -12.72 -3.14 2.24
CA ASN A 43 -11.69 -4.13 1.93
C ASN A 43 -12.37 -5.35 1.27
N PRO A 44 -12.06 -5.69 0.01
CA PRO A 44 -12.75 -6.78 -0.72
C PRO A 44 -12.55 -8.17 -0.09
N ASP A 45 -11.46 -8.36 0.66
CA ASP A 45 -11.10 -9.62 1.28
C ASP A 45 -11.58 -9.73 2.74
N PHE A 46 -12.17 -8.68 3.32
CA PHE A 46 -12.59 -8.68 4.73
C PHE A 46 -14.07 -8.36 4.89
N LYS A 47 -14.82 -9.32 5.44
CA LYS A 47 -16.21 -9.13 5.84
C LYS A 47 -16.28 -8.91 7.35
N GLU A 48 -16.43 -7.65 7.75
CA GLU A 48 -16.50 -7.28 9.17
C GLU A 48 -17.74 -7.85 9.86
N ILE A 49 -17.55 -8.36 11.08
CA ILE A 49 -18.61 -8.84 11.97
C ILE A 49 -18.38 -8.19 13.35
N PRO A 50 -19.02 -7.04 13.63
CA PRO A 50 -18.79 -6.28 14.86
C PRO A 50 -19.13 -7.05 16.14
N GLY A 51 -20.01 -8.06 16.10
CA GLY A 51 -20.35 -8.89 17.25
C GLY A 51 -19.34 -10.01 17.55
N LEU A 52 -18.43 -10.34 16.62
CA LEU A 52 -17.47 -11.43 16.82
C LEU A 52 -16.47 -11.05 17.93
N PHE A 53 -16.33 -11.91 18.93
CA PHE A 53 -15.48 -11.70 20.12
C PHE A 53 -15.75 -10.37 20.87
N ALA A 54 -17.02 -9.93 20.96
CA ALA A 54 -17.37 -8.63 21.52
C ALA A 54 -16.85 -8.40 22.96
N GLU A 55 -16.96 -9.40 23.83
CA GLU A 55 -16.48 -9.33 25.21
C GLU A 55 -14.96 -9.14 25.28
N TRP A 56 -14.20 -9.99 24.59
CA TRP A 56 -12.74 -9.86 24.51
C TRP A 56 -12.31 -8.53 23.88
N LYS A 57 -13.00 -8.04 22.83
CA LYS A 57 -12.65 -6.75 22.21
C LYS A 57 -12.74 -5.58 23.18
N ALA A 58 -13.69 -5.60 24.12
CA ALA A 58 -13.75 -4.57 25.16
C ALA A 58 -12.51 -4.62 26.06
N VAL A 59 -12.04 -5.82 26.41
CA VAL A 59 -10.79 -6.02 27.17
C VAL A 59 -9.58 -5.58 26.37
N ALA A 60 -9.46 -6.02 25.11
CA ALA A 60 -8.39 -5.63 24.21
C ALA A 60 -8.29 -4.09 24.07
N PHE A 61 -9.44 -3.41 23.94
CA PHE A 61 -9.47 -1.95 23.89
C PHE A 61 -8.97 -1.29 25.18
N MET A 62 -9.31 -1.84 26.36
CA MET A 62 -8.77 -1.36 27.64
C MET A 62 -7.26 -1.58 27.77
N GLU A 63 -6.72 -2.62 27.13
CA GLU A 63 -5.28 -2.88 27.02
C GLU A 63 -4.58 -2.02 25.94
N GLY A 64 -5.32 -1.11 25.28
CA GLY A 64 -4.80 -0.23 24.23
C GLY A 64 -4.77 -0.86 22.83
N LEU A 65 -5.30 -2.07 22.66
CA LEU A 65 -5.34 -2.78 21.39
C LEU A 65 -6.60 -2.41 20.60
N LYS A 66 -6.39 -1.90 19.39
CA LYS A 66 -7.46 -1.60 18.44
C LYS A 66 -7.55 -2.71 17.40
N VAL A 67 -8.69 -3.38 17.35
CA VAL A 67 -8.90 -4.52 16.46
C VAL A 67 -10.26 -4.48 15.78
N ARG A 68 -10.31 -5.01 14.56
CA ARG A 68 -11.55 -5.31 13.83
C ARG A 68 -11.67 -6.82 13.66
N THR A 69 -12.88 -7.34 13.82
CA THR A 69 -13.15 -8.79 13.79
C THR A 69 -14.12 -9.11 12.67
N GLY A 70 -13.91 -10.23 12.01
CA GLY A 70 -14.77 -10.62 10.89
C GLY A 70 -14.40 -11.95 10.29
N LYS A 71 -14.69 -12.10 9.01
CA LYS A 71 -14.41 -13.30 8.21
C LYS A 71 -13.56 -12.91 7.00
N TRP A 72 -12.60 -13.76 6.64
CA TRP A 72 -11.86 -13.60 5.39
C TRP A 72 -12.77 -14.04 4.24
N ASN A 73 -12.96 -13.18 3.24
CA ASN A 73 -13.79 -13.42 2.07
C ASN A 73 -13.10 -14.36 1.05
N ILE A 74 -12.83 -15.60 1.49
CA ILE A 74 -12.21 -16.68 0.70
C ILE A 74 -12.93 -18.01 1.00
N PRO A 75 -12.70 -19.07 0.19
CA PRO A 75 -13.16 -20.41 0.53
C PRO A 75 -12.75 -20.83 1.96
N GLY A 76 -13.70 -21.38 2.72
CA GLY A 76 -13.53 -21.75 4.13
C GLY A 76 -13.92 -20.65 5.14
N SER A 77 -13.92 -19.38 4.74
CA SER A 77 -14.34 -18.24 5.57
C SER A 77 -13.83 -18.31 7.03
N PRO A 78 -12.50 -18.34 7.26
CA PRO A 78 -11.93 -18.36 8.61
C PRO A 78 -12.23 -17.08 9.39
N ASN A 79 -12.22 -17.18 10.73
CA ASN A 79 -12.29 -16.02 11.61
C ASN A 79 -11.02 -15.15 11.45
N VAL A 80 -11.19 -13.84 11.35
CA VAL A 80 -10.10 -12.87 11.17
C VAL A 80 -10.11 -11.85 12.30
N ILE A 81 -8.92 -11.52 12.79
CA ILE A 81 -8.66 -10.33 13.60
C ILE A 81 -7.70 -9.43 12.81
N LEU A 82 -8.17 -8.24 12.42
CA LEU A 82 -7.32 -7.20 11.84
C LEU A 82 -6.86 -6.27 12.96
N VAL A 83 -5.55 -6.00 12.99
CA VAL A 83 -4.89 -5.29 14.10
C VAL A 83 -4.42 -3.93 13.62
N ASP A 84 -4.87 -2.87 14.29
CA ASP A 84 -4.32 -1.53 14.13
C ASP A 84 -3.09 -1.38 15.04
N PHE A 85 -1.92 -1.64 14.47
CA PHE A 85 -0.63 -1.65 15.17
C PHE A 85 0.01 -0.27 15.27
N THR A 86 -0.64 0.74 14.72
CA THR A 86 -0.02 2.03 14.54
C THR A 86 0.12 2.91 15.77
N PRO A 87 -0.66 2.72 16.86
CA PRO A 87 -0.34 3.31 18.15
C PRO A 87 1.05 2.95 18.69
N LEU A 88 1.72 1.91 18.15
CA LEU A 88 3.06 1.50 18.58
C LEU A 88 4.19 2.33 17.94
N PHE A 89 3.94 3.12 16.89
CA PHE A 89 5.02 3.89 16.23
C PHE A 89 5.76 4.85 17.16
N PRO A 90 5.10 5.59 18.07
CA PRO A 90 5.78 6.41 19.06
C PRO A 90 6.62 5.60 20.07
N GLU A 91 6.29 4.32 20.28
CA GLU A 91 6.96 3.43 21.23
C GLU A 91 8.02 2.53 20.57
N LYS A 92 8.22 2.64 19.24
CA LYS A 92 9.08 1.74 18.46
C LYS A 92 10.50 1.63 19.03
N ASP A 93 11.08 2.75 19.48
CA ASP A 93 12.46 2.79 19.95
C ASP A 93 12.61 2.06 21.29
N THR A 94 11.63 2.18 22.17
CA THR A 94 11.56 1.41 23.43
C THR A 94 11.41 -0.08 23.16
N ILE A 95 10.54 -0.44 22.21
CA ILE A 95 10.30 -1.84 21.82
C ILE A 95 11.57 -2.46 21.23
N PHE A 96 12.25 -1.75 20.32
CA PHE A 96 13.47 -2.23 19.70
C PHE A 96 14.65 -2.26 20.68
N ALA A 97 14.75 -1.31 21.60
CA ALA A 97 15.74 -1.35 22.67
C ALA A 97 15.56 -2.61 23.55
N HIS A 98 14.31 -2.92 23.92
CA HIS A 98 14.01 -4.14 24.68
C HIS A 98 14.38 -5.41 23.90
N PHE A 99 14.06 -5.49 22.60
CA PHE A 99 14.45 -6.64 21.78
C PHE A 99 15.96 -6.75 21.55
N TRP A 100 16.68 -5.63 21.50
CA TRP A 100 18.14 -5.65 21.51
C TRP A 100 18.67 -6.23 22.83
N GLU A 101 18.16 -5.77 23.97
CA GLU A 101 18.60 -6.24 25.29
C GLU A 101 18.30 -7.73 25.53
N GLN A 102 17.15 -8.22 25.06
CA GLN A 102 16.74 -9.61 25.25
C GLN A 102 17.33 -10.57 24.23
N TYR A 103 17.39 -10.18 22.96
CA TYR A 103 17.69 -11.09 21.84
C TYR A 103 18.88 -10.67 20.98
N ASN A 104 19.50 -9.51 21.25
CA ASN A 104 20.49 -8.87 20.38
C ASN A 104 19.94 -8.59 18.96
N LEU A 105 18.66 -8.21 18.86
CA LEU A 105 18.01 -7.85 17.60
C LEU A 105 18.57 -6.54 17.03
N ASP A 106 19.34 -6.62 15.94
CA ASP A 106 19.80 -5.43 15.21
C ASP A 106 18.63 -4.81 14.44
N SER A 107 18.24 -3.59 14.82
CA SER A 107 17.17 -2.81 14.19
C SER A 107 17.64 -1.44 13.69
N ILE A 108 18.93 -1.10 13.88
CA ILE A 108 19.46 0.27 13.70
C ILE A 108 19.30 0.76 12.25
N ARG A 109 19.48 -0.16 11.29
CA ARG A 109 19.34 0.12 9.85
C ARG A 109 17.96 -0.23 9.30
N GLY A 110 17.01 -0.54 10.16
CA GLY A 110 15.64 -0.85 9.76
C GLY A 110 14.91 0.42 9.32
N GLU A 111 14.62 0.54 8.04
CA GLU A 111 13.78 1.63 7.51
C GLU A 111 12.28 1.34 7.72
N TRP A 112 11.41 2.21 7.20
CA TRP A 112 9.97 2.13 7.45
C TRP A 112 9.34 0.78 7.06
N HIS A 113 9.77 0.12 5.98
CA HIS A 113 9.25 -1.20 5.62
C HIS A 113 9.57 -2.27 6.67
N TYR A 114 10.69 -2.13 7.39
CA TYR A 114 11.05 -2.99 8.50
C TYR A 114 10.27 -2.60 9.76
N ILE A 115 10.24 -1.30 10.10
CA ILE A 115 9.58 -0.80 11.31
C ILE A 115 8.09 -1.15 11.26
N GLU A 116 7.41 -0.88 10.16
CA GLU A 116 5.98 -1.13 9.99
C GLU A 116 5.65 -2.62 10.19
N ALA A 117 6.40 -3.50 9.49
CA ALA A 117 6.24 -4.94 9.58
C ALA A 117 6.52 -5.46 11.00
N ALA A 118 7.62 -5.03 11.63
CA ALA A 118 7.99 -5.44 12.98
C ALA A 118 6.95 -4.97 14.02
N MET A 119 6.42 -3.75 13.90
CA MET A 119 5.36 -3.26 14.78
C MET A 119 4.06 -4.03 14.61
N PHE A 120 3.70 -4.42 13.39
CA PHE A 120 2.59 -5.36 13.18
C PHE A 120 2.85 -6.71 13.86
N GLY A 121 4.04 -7.29 13.68
CA GLY A 121 4.41 -8.54 14.34
C GLY A 121 4.29 -8.45 15.86
N TYR A 122 4.79 -7.36 16.45
CA TYR A 122 4.68 -7.08 17.88
C TYR A 122 3.22 -6.95 18.35
N ALA A 123 2.40 -6.16 17.65
CA ALA A 123 0.98 -5.99 17.94
C ALA A 123 0.20 -7.30 17.81
N ALA A 124 0.50 -8.12 16.81
CA ALA A 124 -0.08 -9.45 16.66
C ALA A 124 0.27 -10.33 17.86
N GLY A 125 1.50 -10.26 18.37
CA GLY A 125 1.91 -10.90 19.62
C GLY A 125 1.09 -10.42 20.82
N GLN A 126 0.86 -9.12 20.97
CA GLN A 126 0.01 -8.55 22.03
C GLN A 126 -1.44 -9.06 21.94
N VAL A 127 -2.00 -9.09 20.73
CA VAL A 127 -3.35 -9.61 20.47
C VAL A 127 -3.44 -11.09 20.82
N ILE A 128 -2.47 -11.92 20.41
CA ILE A 128 -2.44 -13.35 20.74
C ILE A 128 -2.35 -13.55 22.25
N LYS A 129 -1.49 -12.79 22.95
CA LYS A 129 -1.40 -12.84 24.40
C LYS A 129 -2.74 -12.51 25.06
N SER A 130 -3.33 -11.38 24.71
CA SER A 130 -4.62 -10.92 25.24
C SER A 130 -5.72 -11.94 25.00
N PHE A 131 -5.85 -12.44 23.77
CA PHE A 131 -6.85 -13.42 23.39
C PHE A 131 -6.65 -14.76 24.14
N ALA A 132 -5.40 -15.23 24.24
CA ALA A 132 -5.08 -16.44 25.00
C ALA A 132 -5.43 -16.30 26.49
N GLN A 133 -5.17 -15.13 27.08
CA GLN A 133 -5.39 -14.88 28.50
C GLN A 133 -6.86 -14.67 28.87
N HIS A 134 -7.70 -14.15 27.97
CA HIS A 134 -9.07 -13.75 28.31
C HIS A 134 -10.15 -14.60 27.62
N GLN A 135 -9.86 -15.13 26.43
CA GLN A 135 -10.84 -15.92 25.65
C GLN A 135 -10.54 -17.42 25.69
N LEU A 136 -9.28 -17.83 25.89
CA LEU A 136 -8.83 -19.23 25.82
C LEU A 136 -8.27 -19.78 27.15
N GLN A 137 -8.73 -19.26 28.29
CA GLN A 137 -8.20 -19.60 29.63
C GLN A 137 -8.19 -21.11 29.92
N ASP A 138 -9.22 -21.82 29.47
CA ASP A 138 -9.38 -23.26 29.71
C ASP A 138 -8.64 -24.15 28.68
N MET A 139 -7.97 -23.54 27.68
CA MET A 139 -7.26 -24.27 26.63
C MET A 139 -5.78 -24.42 26.96
N SER A 140 -5.28 -25.66 27.01
CA SER A 140 -3.86 -25.94 27.26
C SER A 140 -3.00 -25.90 25.98
N ASN A 141 -3.61 -26.08 24.81
CA ASN A 141 -2.93 -26.32 23.54
C ASN A 141 -3.18 -25.17 22.57
N ILE A 142 -2.55 -24.02 22.83
CA ILE A 142 -2.60 -22.84 21.95
C ILE A 142 -1.33 -22.80 21.09
N VAL A 143 -1.51 -22.69 19.77
CA VAL A 143 -0.42 -22.58 18.79
C VAL A 143 -0.55 -21.27 18.02
N ALA A 144 0.50 -20.46 18.04
CA ALA A 144 0.64 -19.27 17.21
C ALA A 144 1.61 -19.57 16.06
N HIS A 145 1.09 -19.56 14.83
CA HIS A 145 1.87 -19.82 13.63
C HIS A 145 2.14 -18.51 12.87
N PHE A 146 3.41 -18.13 12.83
CA PHE A 146 3.96 -16.95 12.19
C PHE A 146 4.53 -17.31 10.82
N HIS A 147 4.22 -16.50 9.80
CA HIS A 147 4.68 -16.69 8.43
C HIS A 147 5.50 -15.47 8.02
N GLU A 148 6.76 -15.70 7.63
CA GLU A 148 7.78 -14.72 7.27
C GLU A 148 8.24 -13.77 8.37
N TRP A 149 9.43 -13.18 8.12
CA TRP A 149 10.10 -12.23 9.00
C TRP A 149 9.23 -11.05 9.42
N MET A 150 8.29 -10.60 8.57
CA MET A 150 7.34 -9.52 8.89
C MET A 150 6.46 -9.83 10.11
N THR A 151 6.40 -11.09 10.53
CA THR A 151 5.66 -11.53 11.72
C THR A 151 6.58 -12.01 12.85
N GLY A 152 7.90 -11.99 12.63
CA GLY A 152 8.92 -12.50 13.55
C GLY A 152 8.93 -11.80 14.90
N ALA A 153 8.64 -10.49 14.94
CA ALA A 153 8.53 -9.73 16.20
C ALA A 153 7.44 -10.30 17.13
N GLY A 154 6.41 -10.94 16.57
CA GLY A 154 5.38 -11.62 17.36
C GLY A 154 5.86 -12.91 18.01
N VAL A 155 6.80 -13.63 17.37
CA VAL A 155 7.49 -14.78 17.98
C VAL A 155 8.26 -14.31 19.21
N LEU A 156 9.11 -13.29 19.05
CA LEU A 156 9.93 -12.73 20.13
C LEU A 156 9.05 -12.22 21.29
N PHE A 157 8.00 -11.47 20.97
CA PHE A 157 7.06 -10.98 21.97
C PHE A 157 6.42 -12.11 22.78
N LEU A 158 5.93 -13.18 22.14
CA LEU A 158 5.28 -14.28 22.85
C LEU A 158 6.26 -15.08 23.68
N LYS A 159 7.50 -15.27 23.22
CA LYS A 159 8.54 -15.97 24.00
C LYS A 159 8.87 -15.25 25.30
N ASP A 160 8.94 -13.93 25.26
CA ASP A 160 9.17 -13.09 26.43
C ASP A 160 7.90 -12.96 27.30
N LYS A 161 6.77 -12.54 26.72
CA LYS A 161 5.60 -12.08 27.49
C LYS A 161 4.50 -13.14 27.71
N ASN A 162 4.47 -14.22 26.95
CA ASN A 162 3.50 -15.30 27.14
C ASN A 162 4.03 -16.68 26.68
N PRO A 163 5.04 -17.22 27.39
CA PRO A 163 5.68 -18.48 27.01
C PRO A 163 4.75 -19.70 27.03
N LYS A 164 3.50 -19.58 27.53
CA LYS A 164 2.50 -20.66 27.46
C LYS A 164 2.02 -20.92 26.03
N VAL A 165 2.11 -19.94 25.13
CA VAL A 165 1.73 -20.13 23.73
C VAL A 165 2.85 -20.85 22.99
N SER A 166 2.49 -21.92 22.28
CA SER A 166 3.43 -22.68 21.43
C SER A 166 3.61 -21.92 20.11
N THR A 167 4.82 -21.82 19.59
CA THR A 167 5.15 -20.95 18.45
C THR A 167 5.70 -21.74 17.27
N VAL A 168 5.17 -21.49 16.08
CA VAL A 168 5.71 -22.02 14.83
C VAL A 168 6.10 -20.84 13.94
N PHE A 169 7.26 -20.91 13.31
CA PHE A 169 7.72 -19.91 12.36
C PHE A 169 8.01 -20.58 11.01
N THR A 170 7.24 -20.23 9.97
CA THR A 170 7.55 -20.63 8.58
C THR A 170 8.26 -19.48 7.88
N THR A 171 9.47 -19.72 7.36
CA THR A 171 10.05 -18.88 6.30
C THR A 171 9.75 -19.52 4.94
N HIS A 172 9.15 -18.76 4.03
CA HIS A 172 8.90 -19.21 2.66
C HIS A 172 10.11 -18.94 1.78
N ALA A 173 10.93 -17.94 2.10
CA ALA A 173 12.20 -17.65 1.46
C ALA A 173 13.12 -16.94 2.45
N THR A 174 14.43 -17.20 2.41
CA THR A 174 15.35 -16.43 3.24
C THR A 174 15.60 -15.05 2.65
N ALA A 175 15.62 -13.99 3.48
CA ALA A 175 15.88 -12.63 3.00
C ALA A 175 17.26 -12.54 2.33
N LEU A 176 18.26 -13.22 2.89
CA LEU A 176 19.62 -13.29 2.32
C LEU A 176 19.66 -14.08 1.02
N GLY A 177 19.04 -15.27 0.95
CA GLY A 177 19.04 -16.08 -0.28
C GLY A 177 18.45 -15.32 -1.45
N ARG A 178 17.31 -14.64 -1.23
CA ARG A 178 16.68 -13.78 -2.24
C ARG A 178 17.59 -12.63 -2.68
N SER A 179 18.26 -11.96 -1.74
CA SER A 179 19.15 -10.84 -2.05
C SER A 179 20.43 -11.27 -2.78
N ILE A 180 21.05 -12.38 -2.37
CA ILE A 180 22.22 -12.95 -3.03
C ILE A 180 21.89 -13.32 -4.47
N ALA A 181 20.81 -14.07 -4.67
CA ALA A 181 20.38 -14.49 -6.01
C ALA A 181 19.95 -13.30 -6.89
N GLY A 182 19.20 -12.35 -6.32
CA GLY A 182 18.76 -11.13 -7.01
C GLY A 182 19.90 -10.22 -7.46
N ASN A 183 21.05 -10.26 -6.78
CA ASN A 183 22.28 -9.56 -7.18
C ASN A 183 23.17 -10.37 -8.15
N GLY A 184 22.67 -11.50 -8.67
CA GLY A 184 23.39 -12.33 -9.65
C GLY A 184 24.59 -13.09 -9.09
N LEU A 185 24.68 -13.25 -7.76
CA LEU A 185 25.71 -14.06 -7.13
C LEU A 185 25.34 -15.54 -7.13
N LEU A 186 26.36 -16.39 -7.22
CA LEU A 186 26.23 -17.85 -7.21
C LEU A 186 25.93 -18.36 -5.78
N LEU A 187 24.64 -18.36 -5.42
CA LEU A 187 24.11 -18.68 -4.10
C LEU A 187 24.47 -20.10 -3.66
N TYR A 188 24.11 -21.13 -4.44
CA TYR A 188 24.16 -22.51 -3.97
C TYR A 188 25.58 -23.10 -4.01
N GLN A 189 26.41 -22.72 -4.99
CA GLN A 189 27.82 -23.12 -5.09
C GLN A 189 28.67 -22.50 -3.99
N ASN A 190 28.33 -21.28 -3.55
CA ASN A 190 29.06 -20.57 -2.51
C ASN A 190 28.29 -20.46 -1.20
N LEU A 191 27.23 -21.25 -0.99
CA LEU A 191 26.33 -21.12 0.15
C LEU A 191 27.11 -21.06 1.47
N THR A 192 28.02 -22.00 1.69
CA THR A 192 28.86 -22.10 2.89
C THR A 192 29.94 -21.01 3.02
N LYS A 193 30.22 -20.25 1.96
CA LYS A 193 31.21 -19.17 1.95
C LYS A 193 30.61 -17.82 2.35
N PHE A 194 29.30 -17.65 2.28
CA PHE A 194 28.64 -16.42 2.70
C PHE A 194 28.65 -16.31 4.22
N GLN A 195 29.19 -15.20 4.73
CA GLN A 195 29.08 -14.82 6.14
C GLN A 195 27.76 -14.04 6.32
N PRO A 196 26.75 -14.55 7.03
CA PRO A 196 25.40 -13.99 7.02
C PRO A 196 25.35 -12.51 7.41
N GLU A 197 25.99 -12.13 8.52
CA GLU A 197 25.93 -10.77 9.07
C GLU A 197 26.70 -9.77 8.21
N LYS A 198 27.80 -10.21 7.59
CA LYS A 198 28.54 -9.38 6.63
C LYS A 198 27.71 -9.19 5.36
N THR A 199 27.18 -10.27 4.82
CA THR A 199 26.39 -10.26 3.57
C THR A 199 25.11 -9.43 3.74
N ALA A 200 24.46 -9.51 4.91
CA ALA A 200 23.29 -8.70 5.23
C ALA A 200 23.62 -7.20 5.28
N ARG A 201 24.80 -6.83 5.82
CA ARG A 201 25.28 -5.44 5.81
C ARG A 201 25.59 -4.94 4.41
N ASP A 202 26.22 -5.78 3.59
CA ASP A 202 26.59 -5.45 2.21
C ASP A 202 25.34 -5.18 1.34
N PHE A 203 24.23 -5.87 1.62
CA PHE A 203 22.94 -5.66 0.95
C PHE A 203 21.98 -4.70 1.66
N ASN A 204 22.41 -4.04 2.74
CA ASN A 204 21.57 -3.15 3.56
C ASN A 204 20.26 -3.80 4.06
N ILE A 205 20.32 -5.08 4.45
CA ILE A 205 19.20 -5.84 5.01
C ILE A 205 19.50 -6.45 6.38
N SER A 206 20.44 -5.88 7.12
CA SER A 206 20.85 -6.35 8.46
C SER A 206 19.67 -6.50 9.41
N ALA A 207 18.74 -5.53 9.41
CA ALA A 207 17.59 -5.55 10.29
C ALA A 207 16.59 -6.67 9.95
N GLN A 208 16.23 -6.83 8.66
CA GLN A 208 15.36 -7.93 8.25
C GLN A 208 15.99 -9.28 8.55
N HIS A 209 17.26 -9.46 8.21
CA HIS A 209 17.98 -10.71 8.44
C HIS A 209 18.07 -11.03 9.94
N SER A 210 18.38 -10.04 10.79
CA SER A 210 18.45 -10.22 12.24
C SER A 210 17.10 -10.64 12.82
N LEU A 211 16.01 -9.97 12.44
CA LEU A 211 14.67 -10.35 12.91
C LEU A 211 14.26 -11.75 12.43
N GLU A 212 14.55 -12.06 11.16
CA GLU A 212 14.22 -13.36 10.56
C GLU A 212 14.97 -14.51 11.24
N SER A 213 16.30 -14.39 11.40
CA SER A 213 17.14 -15.44 11.96
C SER A 213 16.86 -15.66 13.45
N ILE A 214 16.69 -14.58 14.21
CA ILE A 214 16.35 -14.68 15.63
C ILE A 214 14.95 -15.28 15.81
N ALA A 215 13.95 -14.86 15.04
CA ALA A 215 12.61 -15.45 15.13
C ALA A 215 12.62 -16.95 14.78
N ALA A 216 13.40 -17.34 13.76
CA ALA A 216 13.60 -18.74 13.39
C ALA A 216 14.27 -19.56 14.51
N CYS A 217 15.29 -18.99 15.18
CA CYS A 217 15.99 -19.64 16.29
C CYS A 217 15.14 -19.74 17.55
N GLU A 218 14.34 -18.71 17.85
CA GLU A 218 13.51 -18.66 19.05
C GLU A 218 12.26 -19.54 18.94
N ALA A 219 11.60 -19.62 17.77
CA ALA A 219 10.37 -20.39 17.59
C ALA A 219 10.49 -21.86 18.08
N ASP A 220 9.42 -22.42 18.65
CA ASP A 220 9.44 -23.83 19.09
C ASP A 220 9.68 -24.78 17.91
N VAL A 221 9.05 -24.47 16.77
CA VAL A 221 9.22 -25.19 15.50
C VAL A 221 9.52 -24.20 14.39
N LEU A 222 10.61 -24.44 13.66
CA LEU A 222 10.95 -23.77 12.41
C LEU A 222 10.50 -24.65 11.24
N THR A 223 9.81 -24.07 10.28
CA THR A 223 9.45 -24.78 9.03
C THR A 223 9.87 -23.98 7.80
N THR A 224 10.10 -24.70 6.70
CA THR A 224 10.26 -24.11 5.36
C THR A 224 9.32 -24.79 4.37
N VAL A 225 9.13 -24.17 3.21
CA VAL A 225 8.26 -24.73 2.14
C VAL A 225 8.97 -25.74 1.24
N SER A 226 10.29 -25.87 1.36
CA SER A 226 11.10 -26.83 0.59
C SER A 226 12.42 -27.14 1.29
N GLU A 227 13.03 -28.25 0.87
CA GLU A 227 14.37 -28.65 1.35
C GLU A 227 15.47 -27.69 0.91
N ILE A 228 15.37 -27.09 -0.28
CA ILE A 228 16.37 -26.12 -0.76
C ILE A 228 16.41 -24.87 0.12
N THR A 229 15.24 -24.34 0.49
CA THR A 229 15.15 -23.25 1.47
C THR A 229 15.61 -23.71 2.86
N GLY A 230 15.40 -24.98 3.21
CA GLY A 230 15.92 -25.56 4.45
C GLY A 230 17.45 -25.55 4.53
N ARG A 231 18.14 -25.81 3.41
CA ARG A 231 19.61 -25.68 3.31
C ARG A 231 20.06 -24.24 3.50
N GLU A 232 19.33 -23.27 2.95
CA GLU A 232 19.60 -21.85 3.20
C GLU A 232 19.47 -21.49 4.68
N CYS A 233 18.41 -21.95 5.36
CA CYS A 233 18.19 -21.69 6.79
C CYS A 233 19.34 -22.26 7.64
N SER A 234 19.83 -23.45 7.31
CA SER A 234 20.99 -24.03 8.00
C SER A 234 22.21 -23.12 7.94
N GLN A 235 22.45 -22.47 6.80
CA GLN A 235 23.60 -21.59 6.61
C GLN A 235 23.38 -20.20 7.22
N PHE A 236 22.22 -19.60 6.96
CA PHE A 236 21.96 -18.21 7.30
C PHE A 236 21.45 -18.02 8.71
N TYR A 237 20.73 -18.99 9.28
CA TYR A 237 20.19 -18.90 10.64
C TYR A 237 20.93 -19.81 11.62
N GLY A 238 21.75 -20.74 11.13
CA GLY A 238 22.38 -21.77 11.97
C GLY A 238 21.39 -22.81 12.49
N ARG A 239 20.19 -22.91 11.89
CA ARG A 239 19.12 -23.84 12.29
C ARG A 239 18.49 -24.49 11.05
N LEU A 240 18.44 -25.82 11.03
CA LEU A 240 17.66 -26.58 10.04
C LEU A 240 16.16 -26.49 10.39
N PRO A 241 15.27 -26.46 9.38
CA PRO A 241 13.85 -26.59 9.65
C PRO A 241 13.56 -27.95 10.29
N ASP A 242 12.66 -27.93 11.25
CA ASP A 242 12.18 -29.13 11.94
C ASP A 242 11.26 -29.95 11.02
N ILE A 243 10.39 -29.27 10.26
CA ILE A 243 9.43 -29.88 9.33
C ILE A 243 9.37 -29.05 8.03
N ILE A 244 9.25 -29.73 6.88
CA ILE A 244 9.01 -29.10 5.59
C ILE A 244 7.50 -29.05 5.33
N THR A 245 6.92 -27.86 5.36
CA THR A 245 5.50 -27.60 5.11
C THR A 245 5.30 -27.20 3.65
N THR A 246 5.39 -28.18 2.75
CA THR A 246 5.21 -27.98 1.31
C THR A 246 3.86 -27.36 0.97
N ASN A 247 3.85 -26.54 -0.07
CA ASN A 247 2.67 -25.82 -0.51
C ASN A 247 1.81 -26.66 -1.46
N GLY A 248 0.55 -26.87 -1.10
CA GLY A 248 -0.40 -27.58 -1.95
C GLY A 248 -1.17 -26.66 -2.90
N PHE A 249 -2.00 -27.29 -3.74
CA PHE A 249 -2.97 -26.62 -4.61
C PHE A 249 -4.40 -27.04 -4.27
N ASP A 250 -5.36 -26.12 -4.39
CA ASP A 250 -6.80 -26.41 -4.25
C ASP A 250 -7.43 -26.56 -5.64
N GLU A 251 -7.89 -27.76 -5.99
CA GLU A 251 -8.46 -28.04 -7.32
C GLU A 251 -9.85 -27.44 -7.54
N SER A 252 -10.46 -26.84 -6.50
CA SER A 252 -11.85 -26.37 -6.51
C SER A 252 -12.17 -25.34 -7.61
N PHE A 253 -11.15 -24.63 -8.11
CA PHE A 253 -11.29 -23.63 -9.18
C PHE A 253 -10.81 -24.13 -10.56
N VAL A 254 -10.38 -25.38 -10.69
CA VAL A 254 -10.09 -26.01 -11.99
C VAL A 254 -11.41 -26.43 -12.65
N PRO A 255 -11.74 -25.95 -13.87
CA PRO A 255 -13.00 -26.28 -14.50
C PRO A 255 -13.04 -27.77 -14.91
N MET A 256 -14.19 -28.41 -14.75
CA MET A 256 -14.44 -29.77 -15.21
C MET A 256 -14.88 -29.79 -16.68
N ALA A 257 -14.73 -30.92 -17.36
CA ALA A 257 -15.30 -31.12 -18.71
C ALA A 257 -16.86 -31.05 -18.64
N PRO A 258 -17.54 -30.47 -19.66
CA PRO A 258 -17.02 -29.96 -20.94
C PRO A 258 -16.47 -28.53 -20.88
N ARG A 259 -16.75 -27.76 -19.81
CA ARG A 259 -16.36 -26.36 -19.66
C ARG A 259 -14.85 -26.13 -19.82
N PHE A 260 -14.02 -27.08 -19.36
CA PHE A 260 -12.58 -27.04 -19.56
C PHE A 260 -12.19 -26.89 -21.05
N GLN A 261 -12.80 -27.70 -21.94
CA GLN A 261 -12.49 -27.72 -23.37
C GLN A 261 -12.97 -26.44 -24.07
N GLU A 262 -14.11 -25.90 -23.65
CA GLU A 262 -14.64 -24.62 -24.14
C GLU A 262 -13.70 -23.47 -23.77
N MET A 263 -13.26 -23.41 -22.51
CA MET A 263 -12.32 -22.41 -22.01
C MET A 263 -10.96 -22.52 -22.70
N GLN A 264 -10.44 -23.75 -22.88
CA GLN A 264 -9.21 -24.01 -23.62
C GLN A 264 -9.27 -23.46 -25.06
N THR A 265 -10.34 -23.76 -25.78
CA THR A 265 -10.54 -23.31 -27.16
C THR A 265 -10.61 -21.78 -27.22
N ALA A 266 -11.35 -21.16 -26.29
CA ALA A 266 -11.48 -19.70 -26.22
C ALA A 266 -10.14 -19.02 -25.92
N ALA A 267 -9.37 -19.53 -24.96
CA ALA A 267 -8.07 -19.01 -24.58
C ALA A 267 -7.04 -19.14 -25.72
N LYS A 268 -6.95 -20.31 -26.37
CA LYS A 268 -6.07 -20.53 -27.54
C LYS A 268 -6.39 -19.55 -28.66
N LYS A 269 -7.67 -19.39 -29.00
CA LYS A 269 -8.12 -18.42 -30.00
C LYS A 269 -7.78 -16.97 -29.62
N LYS A 270 -7.90 -16.61 -28.35
CA LYS A 270 -7.54 -15.27 -27.85
C LYS A 270 -6.03 -15.03 -27.96
N ALA A 271 -5.20 -15.98 -27.54
CA ALA A 271 -3.73 -15.89 -27.65
C ALA A 271 -3.27 -15.71 -29.10
N LEU A 272 -3.76 -16.55 -30.03
CA LEU A 272 -3.44 -16.42 -31.46
C LEU A 272 -3.94 -15.10 -32.05
N LYS A 273 -5.13 -14.63 -31.65
CA LYS A 273 -5.66 -13.32 -32.09
C LYS A 273 -4.77 -12.16 -31.62
N ILE A 274 -4.26 -12.20 -30.39
CA ILE A 274 -3.32 -11.19 -29.89
C ILE A 274 -2.02 -11.25 -30.67
N ALA A 275 -1.46 -12.45 -30.86
CA ALA A 275 -0.25 -12.64 -31.65
C ALA A 275 -0.40 -12.07 -33.06
N SER A 276 -1.50 -12.40 -33.76
CA SER A 276 -1.81 -11.86 -35.09
C SER A 276 -1.89 -10.33 -35.12
N GLN A 277 -2.43 -9.72 -34.08
CA GLN A 277 -2.53 -8.26 -33.98
C GLN A 277 -1.20 -7.56 -33.67
N ARG A 278 -0.21 -8.28 -33.15
CA ARG A 278 1.13 -7.75 -32.86
C ARG A 278 2.11 -7.99 -34.00
N THR A 279 2.05 -9.17 -34.62
CA THR A 279 2.98 -9.55 -35.68
C THR A 279 2.46 -9.26 -37.08
N GLY A 280 1.15 -9.03 -37.25
CA GLY A 280 0.50 -8.90 -38.56
C GLY A 280 0.31 -10.24 -39.29
N LYS A 281 0.60 -11.38 -38.65
CA LYS A 281 0.57 -12.72 -39.26
C LYS A 281 -0.73 -13.46 -38.99
N THR A 282 -1.01 -14.47 -39.80
CA THR A 282 -2.01 -15.50 -39.51
C THR A 282 -1.32 -16.75 -38.97
N TYR A 283 -1.92 -17.38 -37.96
CA TYR A 283 -1.40 -18.58 -37.31
C TYR A 283 -2.35 -19.75 -37.56
N ALA A 284 -1.79 -20.94 -37.80
CA ALA A 284 -2.56 -22.17 -37.92
C ALA A 284 -3.04 -22.66 -36.56
N ASP A 285 -4.12 -23.44 -36.52
CA ASP A 285 -4.69 -23.96 -35.27
C ASP A 285 -3.74 -24.93 -34.53
N ASP A 286 -2.80 -25.53 -35.24
CA ASP A 286 -1.77 -26.43 -34.69
C ASP A 286 -0.49 -25.70 -34.25
N THR A 287 -0.46 -24.36 -34.30
CA THR A 287 0.61 -23.52 -33.74
C THR A 287 0.83 -23.88 -32.27
N LEU A 288 2.09 -24.05 -31.88
CA LEU A 288 2.48 -24.33 -30.51
C LEU A 288 2.48 -23.04 -29.68
N LEU A 289 1.62 -22.96 -28.68
CA LEU A 289 1.55 -21.86 -27.73
C LEU A 289 2.35 -22.22 -26.48
N ILE A 290 3.38 -21.42 -26.18
CA ILE A 290 4.16 -21.58 -24.95
C ILE A 290 4.11 -20.31 -24.09
N MET A 291 4.19 -20.46 -22.78
CA MET A 291 4.14 -19.32 -21.85
C MET A 291 5.19 -19.41 -20.75
N THR A 292 5.74 -18.25 -20.38
CA THR A 292 6.35 -18.02 -19.06
C THR A 292 5.60 -16.88 -18.36
N SER A 293 5.53 -16.94 -17.04
CA SER A 293 4.77 -16.01 -16.20
C SER A 293 5.38 -15.93 -14.79
N GLY A 294 5.05 -14.86 -14.07
CA GLY A 294 5.49 -14.67 -12.69
C GLY A 294 5.86 -13.22 -12.41
N ARG A 295 6.61 -12.98 -11.33
CA ARG A 295 7.17 -11.67 -11.00
C ARG A 295 8.30 -11.32 -11.96
N TYR A 296 8.54 -10.03 -12.18
CA TYR A 296 9.67 -9.55 -12.97
C TYR A 296 10.97 -9.70 -12.16
N GLU A 297 11.47 -10.93 -12.04
CA GLU A 297 12.79 -11.24 -11.51
C GLU A 297 13.62 -11.92 -12.63
N TYR A 298 14.22 -11.09 -13.51
CA TYR A 298 14.82 -11.49 -14.80
C TYR A 298 15.64 -12.79 -14.74
N SER A 299 16.63 -12.85 -13.84
CA SER A 299 17.50 -14.03 -13.68
C SER A 299 16.92 -15.07 -12.72
N ASN A 300 16.28 -14.66 -11.62
CA ASN A 300 15.74 -15.59 -10.61
C ASN A 300 14.64 -16.48 -11.18
N LYS A 301 13.78 -15.94 -12.04
CA LYS A 301 12.72 -16.69 -12.75
C LYS A 301 13.23 -17.38 -14.03
N GLY A 302 14.50 -17.17 -14.39
CA GLY A 302 15.11 -17.75 -15.58
C GLY A 302 14.53 -17.21 -16.89
N ILE A 303 14.04 -15.96 -16.88
CA ILE A 303 13.46 -15.33 -18.07
C ILE A 303 14.55 -15.14 -19.14
N ASP A 304 15.77 -14.86 -18.70
CA ASP A 304 16.97 -14.81 -19.54
C ASP A 304 17.22 -16.14 -20.26
N LEU A 305 17.21 -17.26 -19.53
CA LEU A 305 17.38 -18.61 -20.07
C LEU A 305 16.27 -18.97 -21.06
N PHE A 306 15.03 -18.61 -20.74
CA PHE A 306 13.89 -18.83 -21.63
C PHE A 306 14.10 -18.13 -22.97
N ILE A 307 14.44 -16.84 -22.98
CA ILE A 307 14.64 -16.07 -24.21
C ILE A 307 15.86 -16.59 -25.00
N LYS A 308 16.97 -16.94 -24.32
CA LYS A 308 18.15 -17.54 -24.96
C LYS A 308 17.82 -18.87 -25.65
N ALA A 309 17.01 -19.72 -25.01
CA ALA A 309 16.57 -20.98 -25.61
C ALA A 309 15.70 -20.76 -26.86
N LEU A 310 14.84 -19.73 -26.85
CA LEU A 310 14.10 -19.33 -28.05
C LEU A 310 15.03 -18.81 -29.16
N GLY A 311 16.05 -18.03 -28.81
CA GLY A 311 17.08 -17.58 -29.74
C GLY A 311 17.79 -18.75 -30.43
N GLN A 312 18.25 -19.72 -29.64
CA GLN A 312 18.90 -20.93 -30.14
C GLN A 312 18.01 -21.71 -31.11
N LEU A 313 16.74 -21.94 -30.75
CA LEU A 313 15.78 -22.65 -31.61
C LEU A 313 15.51 -21.90 -32.92
N ASN A 314 15.34 -20.58 -32.85
CA ASN A 314 15.08 -19.76 -34.03
C ASN A 314 16.26 -19.77 -35.01
N ASN A 315 17.50 -19.76 -34.49
CA ASN A 315 18.72 -19.80 -35.29
C ASN A 315 18.96 -21.17 -35.94
N ASN A 316 18.69 -22.25 -35.20
CA ASN A 316 18.87 -23.61 -35.72
C ASN A 316 17.77 -24.03 -36.70
N LYS A 317 16.66 -23.27 -36.77
CA LYS A 317 15.44 -23.61 -37.54
C LYS A 317 14.95 -25.04 -37.25
N THR A 318 15.12 -25.47 -36.01
CA THR A 318 14.76 -26.79 -35.50
C THR A 318 13.30 -26.81 -35.08
N GLY A 319 12.49 -27.63 -35.74
CA GLY A 319 11.06 -27.79 -35.47
C GLY A 319 10.19 -27.76 -36.74
N SER A 320 9.11 -28.54 -36.74
CA SER A 320 8.16 -28.63 -37.87
C SER A 320 7.00 -27.64 -37.79
N LYS A 321 6.78 -27.02 -36.62
CA LYS A 321 5.64 -26.17 -36.31
C LYS A 321 6.04 -24.75 -35.92
N LYS A 322 5.17 -23.79 -36.24
CA LYS A 322 5.27 -22.40 -35.77
C LYS A 322 5.08 -22.35 -34.25
N ILE A 323 5.87 -21.51 -33.58
CA ILE A 323 5.81 -21.32 -32.11
C ILE A 323 5.46 -19.87 -31.81
N VAL A 324 4.53 -19.66 -30.88
CA VAL A 324 4.25 -18.35 -30.29
C VAL A 324 4.51 -18.41 -28.79
N ALA A 325 5.46 -17.61 -28.33
CA ALA A 325 5.91 -17.55 -26.95
C ALA A 325 5.35 -16.31 -26.25
N PHE A 326 4.54 -16.52 -25.21
CA PHE A 326 4.04 -15.46 -24.35
C PHE A 326 4.94 -15.27 -23.13
N ILE A 327 5.26 -14.02 -22.85
CA ILE A 327 5.90 -13.58 -21.61
C ILE A 327 4.85 -12.76 -20.86
N ALA A 328 4.21 -13.34 -19.84
CA ALA A 328 3.14 -12.69 -19.06
C ALA A 328 3.68 -12.25 -17.69
N ILE A 329 4.42 -11.15 -17.67
CA ILE A 329 5.20 -10.69 -16.52
C ILE A 329 4.96 -9.20 -16.31
N PRO A 330 4.30 -8.78 -15.21
CA PRO A 330 3.93 -7.39 -14.98
C PRO A 330 5.16 -6.49 -14.73
N THR A 331 5.13 -5.28 -15.29
CA THR A 331 6.06 -4.18 -14.99
C THR A 331 5.38 -2.83 -15.24
N GLU A 332 6.09 -1.72 -15.02
CA GLU A 332 5.60 -0.38 -15.27
C GLU A 332 5.34 -0.15 -16.78
N HIS A 333 4.12 0.32 -17.09
CA HIS A 333 3.68 0.52 -18.45
C HIS A 333 2.88 1.84 -18.62
N ASP A 334 2.93 2.41 -19.81
CA ASP A 334 2.25 3.64 -20.23
C ASP A 334 1.10 3.32 -21.22
N GLY A 335 0.13 2.55 -20.71
CA GLY A 335 -1.05 2.15 -21.49
C GLY A 335 -0.82 1.12 -22.60
N ILE A 336 -1.85 0.91 -23.42
CA ILE A 336 -1.90 -0.15 -24.45
C ILE A 336 -1.16 0.30 -25.71
N VAL A 337 -0.46 -0.64 -26.37
CA VAL A 337 0.10 -0.40 -27.71
C VAL A 337 -1.03 -0.45 -28.75
N GLU A 338 -1.37 0.70 -29.34
CA GLU A 338 -2.44 0.82 -30.34
C GLU A 338 -2.22 -0.08 -31.58
N LYS A 339 -3.30 -0.41 -32.28
CA LYS A 339 -3.23 -1.26 -33.48
C LYS A 339 -2.74 -0.45 -34.68
N ASN A 340 -1.53 -0.74 -35.18
CA ASN A 340 -1.02 -0.37 -36.51
C ASN A 340 -1.43 1.03 -37.00
N ASN A 341 -0.82 2.07 -36.45
CA ASN A 341 -0.77 3.35 -37.16
C ASN A 341 0.34 3.27 -38.21
N LYS A 342 -0.01 3.48 -39.49
CA LYS A 342 0.90 3.40 -40.66
C LYS A 342 2.07 4.40 -40.62
N ASN A 343 2.12 5.26 -39.61
CA ASN A 343 3.16 6.26 -39.41
C ASN A 343 3.88 5.96 -38.08
N HIS A 344 4.99 5.23 -38.18
CA HIS A 344 5.98 4.97 -37.12
C HIS A 344 5.45 4.56 -35.74
N THR A 345 5.40 3.26 -35.52
CA THR A 345 5.43 2.65 -34.18
C THR A 345 6.80 1.97 -34.03
N SER A 346 7.42 2.07 -32.85
CA SER A 346 8.77 1.56 -32.57
C SER A 346 8.94 0.12 -33.06
N SER A 347 10.16 -0.30 -33.45
CA SER A 347 10.44 -1.70 -33.79
C SER A 347 10.01 -2.67 -32.68
N ASP A 348 9.87 -2.18 -31.46
CA ASP A 348 9.56 -2.97 -30.27
C ASP A 348 8.06 -3.23 -30.08
N ASP A 349 7.20 -2.42 -30.73
CA ASP A 349 5.74 -2.50 -30.60
C ASP A 349 5.17 -3.83 -31.13
N LYS A 350 5.94 -4.55 -31.98
CA LYS A 350 5.61 -5.89 -32.47
C LYS A 350 5.72 -7.00 -31.43
N PHE A 351 6.39 -6.74 -30.30
CA PHE A 351 6.47 -7.67 -29.17
C PHE A 351 5.45 -7.31 -28.08
N LEU A 352 5.16 -6.02 -27.89
CA LEU A 352 4.47 -5.50 -26.72
C LEU A 352 2.95 -5.44 -26.85
N THR A 353 2.23 -5.87 -25.80
CA THR A 353 0.80 -5.54 -25.66
C THR A 353 0.58 -4.15 -25.05
N HIS A 354 1.49 -3.69 -24.20
CA HIS A 354 1.45 -2.41 -23.50
C HIS A 354 2.80 -1.70 -23.61
N LYS A 355 2.80 -0.37 -23.72
CA LYS A 355 4.01 0.43 -23.87
C LYS A 355 4.78 0.40 -22.57
N LEU A 356 6.07 0.10 -22.58
CA LEU A 356 6.88 0.21 -21.38
C LEU A 356 7.20 1.68 -21.09
N PHE A 357 7.33 2.03 -19.82
CA PHE A 357 7.73 3.38 -19.42
C PHE A 357 9.20 3.68 -19.80
N HIS A 358 10.06 2.67 -19.69
CA HIS A 358 11.49 2.74 -20.04
C HIS A 358 11.93 1.57 -20.94
N PRO A 359 11.51 1.54 -22.22
CA PRO A 359 11.75 0.39 -23.10
C PRO A 359 13.23 0.11 -23.36
N ASP A 360 14.08 1.14 -23.42
CA ASP A 360 15.52 0.99 -23.67
C ASP A 360 16.28 0.31 -22.52
N HIS A 361 15.73 0.35 -21.30
CA HIS A 361 16.31 -0.27 -20.11
C HIS A 361 15.68 -1.61 -19.74
N ASP A 362 14.66 -2.06 -20.48
CA ASP A 362 13.96 -3.30 -20.19
C ASP A 362 14.83 -4.54 -20.52
N SER A 363 15.03 -5.41 -19.54
CA SER A 363 15.92 -6.57 -19.67
C SER A 363 15.37 -7.64 -20.63
N ILE A 364 14.05 -7.79 -20.69
CA ILE A 364 13.38 -8.75 -21.57
C ILE A 364 13.51 -8.32 -23.04
N LEU A 365 13.14 -7.07 -23.36
CA LEU A 365 13.28 -6.52 -24.71
C LEU A 365 14.73 -6.52 -25.19
N ASN A 366 15.65 -6.12 -24.33
CA ASN A 366 17.07 -6.11 -24.68
C ASN A 366 17.59 -7.53 -24.96
N GLU A 367 17.15 -8.54 -24.22
CA GLU A 367 17.52 -9.93 -24.51
C GLU A 367 16.91 -10.45 -25.81
N ILE A 368 15.63 -10.15 -26.08
CA ILE A 368 14.97 -10.49 -27.35
C ILE A 368 15.78 -9.96 -28.53
N LYS A 369 16.21 -8.68 -28.46
CA LYS A 369 17.07 -8.04 -29.46
C LYS A 369 18.43 -8.73 -29.57
N ARG A 370 19.09 -9.01 -28.44
CA ARG A 370 20.40 -9.70 -28.41
C ARG A 370 20.35 -11.08 -29.06
N GLN A 371 19.25 -11.80 -28.89
CA GLN A 371 19.04 -13.13 -29.48
C GLN A 371 18.62 -13.10 -30.96
N GLY A 372 18.48 -11.91 -31.57
CA GLY A 372 18.09 -11.77 -32.98
C GLY A 372 16.65 -12.20 -33.26
N LEU A 373 15.77 -12.14 -32.26
CA LEU A 373 14.36 -12.50 -32.38
C LEU A 373 13.58 -11.28 -32.89
N THR A 374 12.92 -11.43 -34.04
CA THR A 374 12.37 -10.26 -34.76
C THR A 374 10.87 -10.29 -34.99
N ASN A 375 10.15 -11.40 -34.79
CA ASN A 375 8.75 -11.52 -35.22
C ASN A 375 8.51 -11.20 -36.71
N ASP A 376 9.50 -11.29 -37.59
CA ASP A 376 9.34 -11.04 -39.03
C ASP A 376 8.77 -12.25 -39.78
N GLU A 377 8.34 -12.12 -41.03
CA GLU A 377 7.62 -13.17 -41.79
C GLU A 377 8.28 -14.56 -41.76
N HIS A 378 9.62 -14.61 -41.74
CA HIS A 378 10.39 -15.85 -41.75
C HIS A 378 10.81 -16.38 -40.38
N SER A 379 10.47 -15.70 -39.27
CA SER A 379 10.80 -16.17 -37.92
C SER A 379 10.09 -17.49 -37.65
N LEU A 380 10.77 -18.47 -37.04
CA LEU A 380 10.10 -19.70 -36.57
C LEU A 380 9.32 -19.43 -35.28
N ILE A 381 9.87 -18.54 -34.45
CA ILE A 381 9.34 -18.18 -33.14
C ILE A 381 8.89 -16.73 -33.17
N ASP A 382 7.66 -16.48 -32.72
CA ASP A 382 7.16 -15.13 -32.45
C ASP A 382 6.95 -14.92 -30.95
N ILE A 383 7.38 -13.78 -30.42
CA ILE A 383 7.29 -13.43 -29.00
C ILE A 383 6.22 -12.36 -28.77
N ILE A 384 5.38 -12.58 -27.76
CA ILE A 384 4.42 -11.62 -27.26
C ILE A 384 4.70 -11.34 -25.77
N PHE A 385 5.14 -10.13 -25.47
CA PHE A 385 5.37 -9.65 -24.11
C PHE A 385 4.16 -8.86 -23.61
N ALA A 386 3.53 -9.38 -22.56
CA ALA A 386 2.44 -8.74 -21.84
C ALA A 386 2.93 -8.24 -20.47
N PRO A 387 3.30 -6.94 -20.36
CA PRO A 387 3.88 -6.38 -19.14
C PRO A 387 2.83 -6.00 -18.08
N VAL A 388 1.78 -6.82 -17.92
CA VAL A 388 0.60 -6.52 -17.08
C VAL A 388 0.12 -7.75 -16.32
N TYR A 389 -0.61 -7.53 -15.21
CA TYR A 389 -1.34 -8.61 -14.56
C TYR A 389 -2.55 -9.02 -15.40
N LEU A 390 -2.76 -10.34 -15.55
CA LEU A 390 -3.93 -10.89 -16.25
C LEU A 390 -5.12 -11.01 -15.29
N ASP A 391 -5.84 -9.91 -15.11
CA ASP A 391 -6.90 -9.76 -14.10
C ASP A 391 -8.28 -9.43 -14.69
N LYS A 392 -8.45 -9.59 -16.01
CA LYS A 392 -9.63 -9.21 -16.81
C LYS A 392 -9.83 -7.71 -17.05
N LYS A 393 -8.90 -6.85 -16.62
CA LYS A 393 -9.00 -5.38 -16.77
C LYS A 393 -7.87 -4.77 -17.60
N ASP A 394 -7.03 -5.61 -18.19
CA ASP A 394 -5.85 -5.18 -18.94
C ASP A 394 -6.17 -4.60 -20.33
N GLY A 395 -7.37 -4.83 -20.88
CA GLY A 395 -7.82 -4.23 -22.15
C GLY A 395 -7.27 -4.90 -23.41
N VAL A 396 -6.40 -5.92 -23.27
CA VAL A 396 -5.84 -6.68 -24.40
C VAL A 396 -6.22 -8.16 -24.31
N VAL A 397 -5.84 -8.82 -23.23
CA VAL A 397 -6.09 -10.22 -22.92
C VAL A 397 -7.52 -10.39 -22.41
N ASP A 398 -7.96 -9.56 -21.47
CA ASP A 398 -9.31 -9.55 -20.89
C ASP A 398 -9.75 -10.92 -20.33
N MET A 399 -8.79 -11.69 -19.82
CA MET A 399 -9.00 -12.99 -19.18
C MET A 399 -8.23 -13.01 -17.86
N ALA A 400 -8.72 -13.77 -16.88
CA ALA A 400 -7.90 -14.03 -15.70
C ALA A 400 -6.74 -14.94 -16.09
N TYR A 401 -5.64 -14.86 -15.34
CA TYR A 401 -4.46 -15.69 -15.54
C TYR A 401 -4.79 -17.18 -15.78
N TYR A 402 -5.59 -17.80 -14.92
CA TYR A 402 -5.95 -19.23 -15.08
C TYR A 402 -6.82 -19.49 -16.32
N ASP A 403 -7.74 -18.58 -16.64
CA ASP A 403 -8.58 -18.70 -17.84
C ASP A 403 -7.71 -18.65 -19.11
N PHE A 404 -6.64 -17.84 -19.10
CA PHE A 404 -5.70 -17.71 -20.21
C PHE A 404 -4.69 -18.88 -20.27
N LEU A 405 -4.17 -19.32 -19.13
CA LEU A 405 -3.21 -20.43 -18.98
C LEU A 405 -3.69 -21.73 -19.64
N ILE A 406 -4.99 -22.04 -19.52
CA ILE A 406 -5.59 -23.28 -20.07
C ILE A 406 -5.40 -23.37 -21.61
N GLY A 407 -5.25 -22.24 -22.30
CA GLY A 407 -5.08 -22.19 -23.75
C GLY A 407 -3.69 -22.54 -24.25
N PHE A 408 -2.70 -22.70 -23.37
CA PHE A 408 -1.31 -22.96 -23.74
C PHE A 408 -1.00 -24.46 -23.82
N ASP A 409 -0.03 -24.81 -24.68
CA ASP A 409 0.37 -26.19 -24.90
C ASP A 409 1.55 -26.60 -23.99
N LEU A 410 2.37 -25.64 -23.55
CA LEU A 410 3.53 -25.85 -22.69
C LEU A 410 3.85 -24.59 -21.89
N THR A 411 4.32 -24.76 -20.65
CA THR A 411 4.84 -23.67 -19.82
C THR A 411 6.30 -23.88 -19.46
N ILE A 412 7.08 -22.80 -19.36
CA ILE A 412 8.53 -22.87 -19.15
C ILE A 412 8.93 -21.97 -17.99
N PHE A 413 9.34 -22.58 -16.86
CA PHE A 413 9.76 -21.90 -15.64
C PHE A 413 11.16 -22.37 -15.20
N PRO A 414 12.23 -22.00 -15.92
CA PRO A 414 13.57 -22.46 -15.65
C PRO A 414 14.20 -21.65 -14.51
N SER A 415 13.53 -21.56 -13.34
CA SER A 415 13.92 -20.69 -12.23
C SER A 415 15.29 -21.04 -11.63
N TYR A 416 15.96 -20.01 -11.13
CA TYR A 416 17.21 -20.08 -10.36
C TYR A 416 16.93 -20.02 -8.86
N TYR A 417 16.09 -19.06 -8.46
CA TYR A 417 15.71 -18.86 -7.06
C TYR A 417 14.20 -18.91 -6.94
N GLU A 418 13.70 -20.09 -6.58
CA GLU A 418 12.27 -20.35 -6.46
C GLU A 418 12.03 -21.26 -5.25
N PRO A 419 11.74 -20.68 -4.07
CA PRO A 419 11.63 -21.44 -2.84
C PRO A 419 10.59 -22.57 -2.89
N TRP A 420 9.50 -22.37 -3.65
CA TRP A 420 8.56 -23.42 -4.00
C TRP A 420 8.39 -23.53 -5.52
N GLY A 421 7.62 -22.65 -6.14
CA GLY A 421 7.30 -22.74 -7.57
C GLY A 421 5.82 -23.00 -7.77
N TYR A 422 5.01 -21.98 -7.49
CA TYR A 422 3.56 -22.05 -7.69
C TYR A 422 3.19 -22.13 -9.17
N THR A 423 3.89 -21.44 -10.06
CA THR A 423 3.57 -21.40 -11.50
C THR A 423 3.67 -22.78 -12.20
N PRO A 424 4.71 -23.61 -11.99
CA PRO A 424 4.69 -24.98 -12.52
C PRO A 424 3.62 -25.86 -11.85
N LEU A 425 3.37 -25.70 -10.54
CA LEU A 425 2.29 -26.41 -9.84
C LEU A 425 0.89 -26.06 -10.39
N GLU A 426 0.63 -24.77 -10.63
CA GLU A 426 -0.58 -24.27 -11.29
C GLU A 426 -0.73 -24.88 -12.68
N SER A 427 0.35 -24.92 -13.46
CA SER A 427 0.31 -25.46 -14.83
C SER A 427 -0.14 -26.92 -14.84
N ILE A 428 0.43 -27.77 -13.98
CA ILE A 428 0.01 -29.17 -13.89
C ILE A 428 -1.41 -29.32 -13.35
N ALA A 429 -1.87 -28.43 -12.46
CA ALA A 429 -3.25 -28.43 -11.98
C ALA A 429 -4.27 -28.18 -13.10
N PHE A 430 -3.89 -27.35 -14.09
CA PHE A 430 -4.68 -27.09 -15.29
C PHE A 430 -4.37 -28.04 -16.44
N ASN A 431 -3.72 -29.18 -16.19
CA ASN A 431 -3.33 -30.19 -17.19
C ASN A 431 -2.42 -29.65 -18.30
N ILE A 432 -1.60 -28.64 -18.00
CA ILE A 432 -0.64 -28.04 -18.93
C ILE A 432 0.75 -28.60 -18.63
N PRO A 433 1.43 -29.23 -19.62
CA PRO A 433 2.83 -29.62 -19.49
C PRO A 433 3.71 -28.45 -19.06
N THR A 434 4.75 -28.74 -18.29
CA THR A 434 5.60 -27.70 -17.73
C THR A 434 7.06 -28.11 -17.63
N LEU A 435 7.96 -27.13 -17.73
CA LEU A 435 9.38 -27.25 -17.42
C LEU A 435 9.70 -26.48 -16.14
N THR A 436 10.40 -27.12 -15.21
CA THR A 436 10.97 -26.49 -14.02
C THR A 436 12.41 -26.97 -13.76
N THR A 437 13.03 -26.60 -12.64
CA THR A 437 14.45 -26.88 -12.35
C THR A 437 14.64 -27.58 -11.00
N THR A 438 15.81 -28.21 -10.82
CA THR A 438 16.26 -28.74 -9.53
C THR A 438 16.52 -27.65 -8.46
N PHE A 439 16.59 -26.37 -8.85
CA PHE A 439 16.65 -25.23 -7.93
C PHE A 439 15.28 -24.64 -7.56
N ALA A 440 14.19 -25.15 -8.14
CA ALA A 440 12.84 -24.84 -7.68
C ALA A 440 12.36 -25.89 -6.68
N GLY A 441 11.78 -25.46 -5.55
CA GLY A 441 11.29 -26.38 -4.52
C GLY A 441 10.28 -27.42 -5.03
N PHE A 442 9.41 -27.04 -5.96
CA PHE A 442 8.45 -27.91 -6.64
C PHE A 442 9.15 -28.89 -7.59
N GLY A 443 10.18 -28.44 -8.31
CA GLY A 443 10.95 -29.31 -9.20
C GLY A 443 11.71 -30.39 -8.43
N ASP A 444 12.42 -30.01 -7.36
CA ASP A 444 13.08 -30.96 -6.46
C ASP A 444 12.07 -31.93 -5.82
N TRP A 445 10.92 -31.41 -5.35
CA TRP A 445 9.84 -32.23 -4.82
C TRP A 445 9.29 -33.22 -5.85
N ALA A 446 9.06 -32.79 -7.10
CA ALA A 446 8.48 -33.61 -8.15
C ALA A 446 9.38 -34.80 -8.51
N VAL A 447 10.70 -34.58 -8.60
CA VAL A 447 11.69 -35.65 -8.86
C VAL A 447 11.69 -36.70 -7.74
N LYS A 448 11.57 -36.28 -6.48
CA LYS A 448 11.56 -37.19 -5.32
C LYS A 448 10.24 -37.96 -5.18
N ASN A 449 9.13 -37.35 -5.58
CA ASN A 449 7.79 -37.87 -5.34
C ASN A 449 7.16 -38.57 -6.54
N SER A 450 7.88 -38.68 -7.66
CA SER A 450 7.41 -39.42 -8.83
C SER A 450 8.56 -40.00 -9.63
N SER A 451 8.34 -41.19 -10.19
CA SER A 451 9.18 -41.69 -11.27
C SER A 451 8.70 -41.03 -12.56
N LEU A 452 9.11 -39.77 -12.79
CA LEU A 452 8.82 -39.06 -14.03
C LEU A 452 9.36 -39.91 -15.19
N GLN A 453 8.46 -40.53 -15.96
CA GLN A 453 8.81 -41.41 -17.07
C GLN A 453 8.66 -40.68 -18.41
N PHE A 454 7.81 -39.66 -18.47
CA PHE A 454 7.51 -38.89 -19.67
C PHE A 454 7.90 -37.41 -19.49
N LYS A 455 8.00 -36.69 -20.62
CA LYS A 455 8.47 -35.29 -20.68
C LYS A 455 7.41 -34.26 -20.29
N SER A 456 6.26 -34.69 -19.74
CA SER A 456 5.12 -33.80 -19.43
C SER A 456 5.43 -32.81 -18.32
N VAL A 457 6.19 -33.25 -17.31
CA VAL A 457 6.77 -32.41 -16.27
C VAL A 457 8.28 -32.58 -16.35
N THR A 458 8.93 -31.70 -17.11
CA THR A 458 10.38 -31.77 -17.32
C THR A 458 11.09 -31.01 -16.20
N VAL A 459 11.90 -31.69 -15.40
CA VAL A 459 12.77 -31.06 -14.41
C VAL A 459 14.19 -31.09 -14.93
N ILE A 460 14.73 -29.92 -15.30
CA ILE A 460 16.12 -29.82 -15.76
C ILE A 460 17.05 -29.71 -14.55
N ASP A 461 18.20 -30.40 -14.62
CA ASP A 461 19.25 -30.21 -13.63
C ASP A 461 19.99 -28.91 -13.93
N ARG A 462 19.79 -27.91 -13.07
CA ARG A 462 20.42 -26.60 -13.21
C ARG A 462 21.67 -26.57 -12.34
N GLN A 463 22.82 -26.31 -12.97
CA GLN A 463 24.09 -26.13 -12.25
C GLN A 463 24.59 -24.69 -12.39
N GLU A 464 25.11 -24.15 -11.30
CA GLU A 464 25.71 -22.81 -11.29
C GLU A 464 27.00 -22.81 -12.13
N GLY A 465 27.09 -21.88 -13.07
CA GLY A 465 28.19 -21.82 -14.04
C GLY A 465 27.96 -22.60 -15.35
N GLU A 466 26.92 -23.44 -15.45
CA GLU A 466 26.61 -24.24 -16.65
C GLU A 466 25.34 -23.75 -17.37
N THR A 467 25.27 -22.46 -17.67
CA THR A 467 24.09 -21.83 -18.29
C THR A 467 23.76 -22.44 -19.66
N GLU A 468 24.77 -22.77 -20.48
CA GLU A 468 24.57 -23.32 -21.82
C GLU A 468 23.86 -24.69 -21.80
N ALA A 469 24.23 -25.57 -20.85
CA ALA A 469 23.59 -26.88 -20.72
C ALA A 469 22.10 -26.74 -20.38
N ALA A 470 21.75 -25.76 -19.54
CA ALA A 470 20.35 -25.46 -19.22
C ALA A 470 19.59 -24.92 -20.45
N ILE A 471 20.19 -24.02 -21.23
CA ILE A 471 19.59 -23.47 -22.47
C ILE A 471 19.29 -24.60 -23.46
N VAL A 472 20.25 -25.50 -23.68
CA VAL A 472 20.08 -26.66 -24.57
C VAL A 472 18.95 -27.57 -24.10
N GLN A 473 18.85 -27.86 -22.80
CA GLN A 473 17.77 -28.69 -22.25
C GLN A 473 16.40 -28.01 -22.43
N ILE A 474 16.30 -26.69 -22.21
CA ILE A 474 15.05 -25.93 -22.44
C ILE A 474 14.65 -25.98 -23.91
N ALA A 475 15.60 -25.73 -24.82
CA ALA A 475 15.37 -25.78 -26.26
C ALA A 475 14.88 -27.16 -26.71
N ASN A 476 15.53 -28.23 -26.27
CA ASN A 476 15.15 -29.61 -26.59
C ASN A 476 13.76 -29.98 -26.06
N THR A 477 13.37 -29.46 -24.89
CA THR A 477 12.02 -29.67 -24.37
C THR A 477 10.98 -28.97 -25.24
N ILE A 478 11.19 -27.71 -25.61
CA ILE A 478 10.27 -27.00 -26.50
C ILE A 478 10.18 -27.72 -27.86
N GLU A 479 11.31 -28.13 -28.43
CA GLU A 479 11.37 -28.86 -29.70
C GLU A 479 10.59 -30.18 -29.64
N PHE A 480 10.68 -30.93 -28.53
CA PHE A 480 9.91 -32.17 -28.35
C PHE A 480 8.40 -31.96 -28.50
N PHE A 481 7.86 -30.86 -27.95
CA PHE A 481 6.43 -30.53 -28.06
C PHE A 481 6.01 -30.01 -29.45
N THR A 482 6.96 -29.75 -30.36
CA THR A 482 6.63 -29.49 -31.78
C THR A 482 6.27 -30.77 -32.55
N GLY A 483 6.76 -31.93 -32.09
CA GLY A 483 6.48 -33.23 -32.68
C GLY A 483 5.14 -33.85 -32.25
N PRO A 484 4.78 -35.02 -32.79
CA PRO A 484 3.64 -35.79 -32.29
C PRO A 484 3.96 -36.33 -30.89
N PHE A 485 3.06 -36.10 -29.93
CA PHE A 485 3.13 -36.66 -28.59
C PHE A 485 1.76 -37.19 -28.15
N ASP A 486 1.75 -38.22 -27.30
CA ASP A 486 0.52 -38.78 -26.77
C ASP A 486 -0.06 -37.84 -25.69
N GLN A 487 -1.09 -37.08 -26.08
CA GLN A 487 -1.77 -36.16 -25.16
C GLN A 487 -2.46 -36.89 -24.00
N GLN A 488 -2.86 -38.15 -24.18
CA GLN A 488 -3.53 -38.91 -23.13
C GLN A 488 -2.53 -39.40 -22.08
N GLU A 489 -1.38 -39.92 -22.51
CA GLU A 489 -0.29 -40.29 -21.59
C GLU A 489 0.22 -39.07 -20.80
N ASN A 490 0.43 -37.93 -21.48
CA ASN A 490 0.86 -36.71 -20.80
C ASN A 490 -0.14 -36.26 -19.72
N ARG A 491 -1.44 -36.29 -20.03
CA ARG A 491 -2.48 -35.95 -19.04
C ARG A 491 -2.51 -36.93 -17.88
N ASN A 492 -2.30 -38.22 -18.13
CA ASN A 492 -2.26 -39.24 -17.09
C ASN A 492 -1.08 -39.02 -16.13
N GLU A 493 0.12 -38.74 -16.66
CA GLU A 493 1.31 -38.46 -15.84
C GLU A 493 1.13 -37.18 -15.00
N ILE A 494 0.69 -36.09 -15.64
CA ILE A 494 0.40 -34.83 -14.96
C ILE A 494 -0.58 -35.05 -13.81
N ARG A 495 -1.65 -35.81 -14.05
CA ARG A 495 -2.65 -36.10 -13.03
C ARG A 495 -2.07 -36.91 -11.87
N GLN A 496 -1.26 -37.93 -12.14
CA GLN A 496 -0.63 -38.74 -11.08
C GLN A 496 0.26 -37.91 -10.15
N LEU A 497 1.04 -36.99 -10.70
CA LEU A 497 1.86 -36.07 -9.90
C LEU A 497 0.98 -35.06 -9.15
N PHE A 498 -0.01 -34.48 -9.82
CA PHE A 498 -0.90 -33.48 -9.24
C PHE A 498 -1.67 -34.00 -8.04
N GLU A 499 -2.18 -35.24 -8.06
CA GLU A 499 -2.89 -35.83 -6.91
C GLU A 499 -2.03 -35.83 -5.62
N LYS A 500 -0.70 -35.95 -5.75
CA LYS A 500 0.23 -35.85 -4.62
C LYS A 500 0.45 -34.40 -4.18
N ALA A 501 0.36 -33.44 -5.10
CA ALA A 501 0.59 -32.01 -4.87
C ALA A 501 -0.64 -31.26 -4.29
N ARG A 502 -1.76 -31.96 -4.08
CA ARG A 502 -2.99 -31.39 -3.52
C ARG A 502 -2.84 -31.05 -2.04
N TRP A 503 -3.56 -30.02 -1.59
CA TRP A 503 -3.59 -29.69 -0.16
C TRP A 503 -4.06 -30.86 0.72
N GLN A 504 -4.96 -31.73 0.24
CA GLN A 504 -5.37 -32.93 1.00
C GLN A 504 -4.20 -33.83 1.40
N SER A 505 -3.15 -33.88 0.57
CA SER A 505 -1.92 -34.63 0.85
C SER A 505 -0.92 -33.80 1.67
N MET A 506 -0.83 -32.49 1.42
CA MET A 506 0.22 -31.64 2.00
C MET A 506 -0.12 -31.01 3.36
N ILE A 507 -1.41 -30.88 3.70
CA ILE A 507 -1.85 -30.18 4.91
C ILE A 507 -1.41 -30.87 6.21
N ASN A 508 -1.16 -32.19 6.17
CA ASN A 508 -0.76 -32.94 7.35
C ASN A 508 0.58 -32.47 7.92
N HIS A 509 1.52 -32.03 7.09
CA HIS A 509 2.78 -31.44 7.57
C HIS A 509 2.58 -30.21 8.46
N TYR A 510 1.51 -29.43 8.24
CA TYR A 510 1.15 -28.31 9.12
C TYR A 510 0.62 -28.81 10.47
N PHE A 511 -0.22 -29.85 10.49
CA PHE A 511 -0.71 -30.44 11.72
C PHE A 511 0.42 -31.11 12.52
N ASP A 512 1.38 -31.73 11.84
CA ASP A 512 2.59 -32.29 12.46
C ASP A 512 3.43 -31.18 13.10
N ALA A 513 3.62 -30.05 12.39
CA ALA A 513 4.35 -28.89 12.92
C ALA A 513 3.66 -28.28 14.16
N TRP A 514 2.34 -28.21 14.17
CA TRP A 514 1.58 -27.72 15.34
C TRP A 514 1.66 -28.69 16.51
N SER A 515 1.60 -30.00 16.25
CA SER A 515 1.73 -31.03 17.27
C SER A 515 3.12 -31.02 17.91
N GLU A 516 4.17 -30.91 17.09
CA GLU A 516 5.56 -30.80 17.56
C GLU A 516 5.79 -29.52 18.38
N ALA A 517 5.20 -28.39 17.98
CA ALA A 517 5.30 -27.15 18.74
C ALA A 517 4.64 -27.27 20.12
N ILE A 518 3.48 -27.91 20.20
CA ILE A 518 2.82 -28.21 21.47
C ILE A 518 3.77 -29.05 22.32
N HIS A 519 4.28 -30.16 21.80
CA HIS A 519 5.15 -31.08 22.53
C HIS A 519 6.41 -30.38 23.10
N ARG A 520 7.14 -29.62 22.27
CA ARG A 520 8.34 -28.88 22.72
C ARG A 520 8.04 -27.82 23.78
N SER A 521 6.85 -27.23 23.73
CA SER A 521 6.43 -26.23 24.70
C SER A 521 5.96 -26.83 26.04
N GLU A 522 5.71 -28.16 26.13
CA GLU A 522 5.19 -28.80 27.35
C GLU A 522 6.11 -28.62 28.55
N THR A 523 7.42 -28.84 28.38
CA THR A 523 8.41 -28.65 29.45
C THR A 523 8.47 -27.19 29.93
N ARG A 524 8.29 -26.23 29.01
CA ARG A 524 8.21 -24.81 29.36
C ARG A 524 6.91 -24.51 30.11
N LYS A 525 5.78 -25.07 29.66
CA LYS A 525 4.45 -24.89 30.28
C LYS A 525 4.40 -25.45 31.71
N SER A 526 5.00 -26.62 31.95
CA SER A 526 5.01 -27.26 33.27
C SER A 526 5.77 -26.47 34.34
N ASN A 527 6.74 -25.66 33.92
CA ASN A 527 7.58 -24.88 34.81
C ASN A 527 7.03 -23.47 35.10
N LEU A 528 5.93 -23.08 34.45
CA LEU A 528 5.30 -21.76 34.63
C LEU A 528 4.33 -21.76 35.80
N PRO A 529 4.24 -20.65 36.56
CA PRO A 529 3.26 -20.54 37.64
C PRO A 529 1.82 -20.66 37.10
N PRO A 530 0.89 -21.19 37.93
CA PRO A 530 -0.52 -21.24 37.58
C PRO A 530 -1.03 -19.82 37.27
N THR A 531 -1.83 -19.70 36.21
CA THR A 531 -2.42 -18.40 35.84
C THR A 531 -3.39 -18.01 36.95
N PRO A 532 -3.27 -16.81 37.56
CA PRO A 532 -4.26 -16.36 38.53
C PRO A 532 -5.64 -16.30 37.87
N PRO A 533 -6.72 -16.67 38.57
CA PRO A 533 -8.06 -16.53 38.04
C PRO A 533 -8.31 -15.05 37.70
N THR A 534 -8.73 -14.79 36.48
CA THR A 534 -9.09 -13.45 36.04
C THR A 534 -10.41 -13.11 36.72
N ASP A 535 -10.39 -12.21 37.71
CA ASP A 535 -11.62 -11.61 38.24
C ASP A 535 -12.43 -11.11 37.05
N SER A 536 -13.69 -11.56 36.96
CA SER A 536 -14.63 -11.08 35.96
C SER A 536 -14.63 -9.55 36.06
N LEU A 537 -14.02 -8.88 35.09
CA LEU A 537 -14.06 -7.44 34.97
C LEU A 537 -15.51 -7.08 34.67
N LEU A 538 -16.31 -6.95 35.73
CA LEU A 538 -17.53 -6.15 35.72
C LEU A 538 -17.12 -4.84 35.05
N LEU A 539 -17.67 -4.59 33.86
CA LEU A 539 -17.60 -3.31 33.19
C LEU A 539 -18.01 -2.26 34.23
N LYS A 540 -17.04 -1.65 34.91
CA LYS A 540 -17.28 -0.37 35.56
C LYS A 540 -17.42 0.59 34.40
N ALA A 541 -18.68 0.81 34.01
CA ALA A 541 -19.06 1.95 33.21
C ALA A 541 -18.33 3.15 33.79
N GLN A 542 -17.34 3.67 33.07
CA GLN A 542 -16.70 4.91 33.45
C GLN A 542 -17.81 5.95 33.47
N GLY A 543 -18.12 6.41 34.68
CA GLY A 543 -19.00 7.54 34.89
C GLY A 543 -18.51 8.68 34.00
N TYR A 544 -19.45 9.33 33.35
CA TYR A 544 -19.23 10.63 32.75
C TYR A 544 -18.41 11.48 33.73
N SER A 545 -17.30 12.02 33.25
CA SER A 545 -16.48 12.94 34.02
C SER A 545 -17.34 14.15 34.39
N ASP A 546 -17.63 14.34 35.69
CA ASP A 546 -18.25 15.54 36.29
C ASP A 546 -17.35 16.80 36.20
N LYS A 547 -16.32 16.79 35.34
CA LYS A 547 -15.54 17.99 35.05
C LYS A 547 -16.43 18.95 34.23
N PRO A 548 -16.63 20.19 34.68
CA PRO A 548 -17.36 21.17 33.90
C PRO A 548 -16.71 21.35 32.54
N VAL A 549 -17.45 21.01 31.47
CA VAL A 549 -17.07 21.34 30.09
C VAL A 549 -17.45 22.79 29.87
N TRP A 550 -16.47 23.67 29.99
CA TRP A 550 -16.64 25.09 29.69
C TRP A 550 -16.89 25.27 28.19
N LYS A 551 -18.15 25.50 27.81
CA LYS A 551 -18.49 25.88 26.44
C LYS A 551 -18.27 27.39 26.28
N LYS A 552 -17.39 27.79 25.36
CA LYS A 552 -17.29 29.19 24.94
C LYS A 552 -18.59 29.58 24.24
N ILE A 553 -19.33 30.53 24.82
CA ILE A 553 -20.49 31.15 24.18
C ILE A 553 -19.95 32.27 23.27
N LEU A 554 -20.14 32.11 21.97
CA LEU A 554 -19.86 33.18 21.00
C LEU A 554 -21.05 34.15 21.00
N VAL A 555 -20.85 35.34 21.56
CA VAL A 555 -21.82 36.44 21.47
C VAL A 555 -21.51 37.21 20.18
N GLN A 556 -22.34 37.06 19.16
CA GLN A 556 -22.23 37.85 17.94
C GLN A 556 -22.90 39.21 18.14
N ASN A 557 -22.20 40.30 17.85
CA ASN A 557 -22.81 41.62 17.77
C ASN A 557 -23.82 41.65 16.62
N ILE A 558 -25.11 41.86 16.93
CA ILE A 558 -26.16 42.00 15.93
C ILE A 558 -26.14 43.45 15.44
N LEU A 559 -25.62 43.65 14.23
CA LEU A 559 -25.65 44.96 13.58
C LEU A 559 -27.07 45.29 13.10
N PRO A 560 -27.51 46.57 13.19
CA PRO A 560 -28.73 47.04 12.54
C PRO A 560 -28.70 46.79 11.04
N LYS A 561 -29.88 46.65 10.41
CA LYS A 561 -29.99 46.39 8.97
C LYS A 561 -29.23 47.38 8.09
N THR A 562 -29.14 48.64 8.53
CA THR A 562 -28.42 49.73 7.86
C THR A 562 -26.90 49.51 7.79
N LEU A 563 -26.32 48.71 8.69
CA LEU A 563 -24.88 48.44 8.75
C LEU A 563 -24.51 47.01 8.29
N ILE A 564 -25.45 46.24 7.76
CA ILE A 564 -25.15 44.93 7.13
C ILE A 564 -24.12 45.06 5.99
N PRO A 565 -24.22 46.06 5.08
CA PRO A 565 -23.21 46.28 4.02
C PRO A 565 -21.78 46.42 4.55
N LEU A 566 -21.61 47.07 5.71
CA LEU A 566 -20.32 47.25 6.37
C LEU A 566 -19.69 45.92 6.79
N LYS A 567 -20.51 44.97 7.26
CA LYS A 567 -20.07 43.61 7.60
C LYS A 567 -19.70 42.81 6.36
N GLU A 568 -20.47 42.90 5.29
CA GLU A 568 -20.17 42.19 4.04
C GLU A 568 -18.84 42.65 3.42
N LEU A 569 -18.60 43.97 3.42
CA LEU A 569 -17.31 44.54 3.03
C LEU A 569 -16.18 44.01 3.92
N ALA A 570 -16.35 43.96 5.24
CA ALA A 570 -15.30 43.51 6.15
C ALA A 570 -14.84 42.06 5.91
N TYR A 571 -15.75 41.18 5.48
CA TYR A 571 -15.48 39.76 5.20
C TYR A 571 -15.03 39.48 3.75
N ASN A 572 -14.82 40.52 2.93
CA ASN A 572 -14.24 40.38 1.60
C ASN A 572 -13.02 41.29 1.47
N LEU A 573 -11.84 40.73 1.24
CA LEU A 573 -10.57 41.47 1.21
C LEU A 573 -10.46 42.51 0.10
N TRP A 574 -11.45 42.64 -0.79
CA TRP A 574 -11.53 43.69 -1.80
C TRP A 574 -11.22 45.10 -1.25
N TRP A 575 -11.64 45.40 -0.01
CA TRP A 575 -11.33 46.68 0.62
C TRP A 575 -9.83 46.96 0.76
N SER A 576 -8.98 45.93 0.83
CA SER A 576 -7.55 46.07 1.14
C SER A 576 -6.70 46.61 -0.03
N TRP A 577 -7.23 46.64 -1.25
CA TRP A 577 -6.60 47.29 -2.41
C TRP A 577 -7.50 48.36 -3.05
N ASN A 578 -8.54 48.81 -2.33
CA ASN A 578 -9.43 49.89 -2.74
C ASN A 578 -9.45 50.97 -1.65
N ASP A 579 -8.84 52.12 -1.96
CA ASP A 579 -8.57 53.18 -0.98
C ASP A 579 -9.82 53.75 -0.32
N ASP A 580 -10.91 53.91 -1.06
CA ASP A 580 -12.20 54.41 -0.57
C ASP A 580 -12.83 53.48 0.47
N ALA A 581 -12.75 52.17 0.27
CA ALA A 581 -13.22 51.17 1.22
C ALA A 581 -12.32 51.09 2.47
N SER A 582 -11.00 51.23 2.32
CA SER A 582 -10.08 51.31 3.46
C SER A 582 -10.32 52.59 4.30
N GLN A 583 -10.56 53.73 3.66
CA GLN A 583 -10.88 54.99 4.32
C GLN A 583 -12.22 54.95 5.05
N LEU A 584 -13.23 54.25 4.50
CA LEU A 584 -14.51 54.03 5.17
C LEU A 584 -14.32 53.38 6.56
N PHE A 585 -13.47 52.36 6.67
CA PHE A 585 -13.20 51.72 7.97
C PHE A 585 -12.37 52.60 8.90
N ALA A 586 -11.36 53.31 8.37
CA ALA A 586 -10.56 54.26 9.15
C ALA A 586 -11.41 55.41 9.71
N GLY A 587 -12.46 55.82 8.99
CA GLY A 587 -13.39 56.89 9.39
C GLY A 587 -14.33 56.53 10.55
N ILE A 588 -14.42 55.26 10.95
CA ILE A 588 -15.22 54.83 12.11
C ILE A 588 -14.51 55.22 13.41
N ASP A 589 -13.24 54.84 13.54
CA ASP A 589 -12.38 55.13 14.70
C ASP A 589 -10.92 54.90 14.26
N GLU A 590 -10.19 55.98 14.00
CA GLU A 590 -8.83 55.93 13.43
C GLU A 590 -7.82 55.29 14.40
N ASP A 591 -8.00 55.50 15.71
CA ASP A 591 -7.11 54.98 16.73
C ASP A 591 -7.29 53.46 16.89
N LYS A 592 -8.54 52.99 16.97
CA LYS A 592 -8.85 51.54 16.98
C LYS A 592 -8.42 50.87 15.69
N TRP A 593 -8.61 51.52 14.53
CA TRP A 593 -8.21 50.99 13.23
C TRP A 593 -6.71 50.67 13.19
N LYS A 594 -5.85 51.62 13.63
CA LYS A 594 -4.40 51.41 13.73
C LYS A 594 -4.04 50.38 14.79
N GLN A 595 -4.71 50.40 15.95
CA GLN A 595 -4.47 49.46 17.04
C GLN A 595 -4.74 48.00 16.62
N PHE A 596 -5.71 47.78 15.74
CA PHE A 596 -6.10 46.45 15.27
C PHE A 596 -5.43 46.03 13.96
N ASP A 597 -4.26 46.59 13.64
CA ASP A 597 -3.50 46.28 12.42
C ASP A 597 -4.34 46.41 11.14
N ASN A 598 -5.24 47.40 11.10
CA ASN A 598 -6.16 47.67 9.98
C ASN A 598 -7.12 46.48 9.69
N ASN A 599 -7.59 45.78 10.72
CA ASN A 599 -8.53 44.66 10.58
C ASN A 599 -9.98 45.12 10.78
N PRO A 600 -10.82 45.15 9.72
CA PRO A 600 -12.20 45.65 9.82
C PRO A 600 -13.12 44.72 10.58
N VAL A 601 -12.86 43.40 10.59
CA VAL A 601 -13.66 42.44 11.36
C VAL A 601 -13.44 42.70 12.86
N HIS A 602 -12.18 42.85 13.28
CA HIS A 602 -11.88 43.17 14.68
C HIS A 602 -12.42 44.54 15.10
N LEU A 603 -12.32 45.55 14.22
CA LEU A 603 -12.89 46.87 14.48
C LEU A 603 -14.41 46.78 14.73
N ILE A 604 -15.17 46.14 13.85
CA ILE A 604 -16.63 45.99 13.96
C ILE A 604 -17.02 45.21 15.23
N GLU A 605 -16.31 44.13 15.55
CA GLU A 605 -16.56 43.36 16.77
C GLU A 605 -16.27 44.15 18.05
N SER A 606 -15.37 45.14 17.99
CA SER A 606 -15.02 45.98 19.13
C SER A 606 -16.00 47.12 19.40
N LEU A 607 -16.94 47.39 18.49
CA LEU A 607 -17.89 48.49 18.62
C LEU A 607 -18.88 48.23 19.76
N SER A 608 -19.02 49.22 20.63
CA SER A 608 -20.07 49.27 21.64
C SER A 608 -21.41 49.65 21.03
N LYS A 609 -22.50 49.38 21.75
CA LYS A 609 -23.85 49.73 21.30
C LYS A 609 -24.00 51.23 21.01
N ASP A 610 -23.44 52.08 21.86
CA ASP A 610 -23.53 53.54 21.69
C ASP A 610 -22.77 54.01 20.43
N GLU A 611 -21.68 53.35 20.06
CA GLU A 611 -20.94 53.62 18.83
C GLU A 611 -21.73 53.16 17.59
N ILE A 612 -22.37 52.00 17.66
CA ILE A 612 -23.26 51.49 16.61
C ILE A 612 -24.45 52.43 16.40
N ASP A 613 -25.06 52.92 17.48
CA ASP A 613 -26.19 53.86 17.43
C ASP A 613 -25.76 55.22 16.83
N LYS A 614 -24.54 55.70 17.15
CA LYS A 614 -23.96 56.91 16.53
C LYS A 614 -23.72 56.75 15.04
N LEU A 615 -23.10 55.66 14.61
CA LEU A 615 -22.86 55.37 13.18
C LEU A 615 -24.17 55.24 12.40
N THR A 616 -25.21 54.70 13.04
CA THR A 616 -26.54 54.58 12.44
C THR A 616 -27.26 55.93 12.29
N GLY A 617 -26.90 56.92 13.12
CA GLY A 617 -27.44 58.29 13.08
C GLY A 617 -26.62 59.28 12.24
N ASP A 618 -25.44 58.89 11.74
CA ASP A 618 -24.56 59.74 10.94
C ASP A 618 -24.88 59.63 9.45
N GLU A 619 -25.66 60.59 8.94
CA GLU A 619 -26.06 60.63 7.52
C GLU A 619 -24.87 60.75 6.57
N ALA A 620 -23.77 61.42 6.98
CA ALA A 620 -22.60 61.56 6.14
C ALA A 620 -21.85 60.24 6.00
N PHE A 621 -21.69 59.49 7.10
CA PHE A 621 -21.11 58.15 7.08
C PHE A 621 -21.93 57.18 6.24
N LEU A 622 -23.26 57.17 6.40
CA LEU A 622 -24.15 56.28 5.66
C LEU A 622 -24.12 56.53 4.15
N GLN A 623 -24.02 57.79 3.71
CA GLN A 623 -23.87 58.12 2.28
C GLN A 623 -22.54 57.61 1.71
N VAL A 624 -21.45 57.67 2.48
CA VAL A 624 -20.15 57.12 2.08
C VAL A 624 -20.22 55.59 2.01
N LEU A 625 -20.83 54.93 3.00
CA LEU A 625 -21.04 53.49 3.02
C LEU A 625 -21.85 53.02 1.81
N GLU A 626 -22.98 53.67 1.51
CA GLU A 626 -23.83 53.33 0.36
C GLU A 626 -23.07 53.46 -0.96
N LYS A 627 -22.30 54.55 -1.13
CA LYS A 627 -21.49 54.77 -2.33
C LYS A 627 -20.42 53.70 -2.52
N VAL A 628 -19.66 53.37 -1.46
CA VAL A 628 -18.60 52.35 -1.52
C VAL A 628 -19.22 50.96 -1.76
N TYR A 629 -20.33 50.66 -1.11
CA TYR A 629 -21.01 49.39 -1.25
C TYR A 629 -21.61 49.21 -2.65
N ALA A 630 -22.21 50.24 -3.24
CA ALA A 630 -22.70 50.19 -4.62
C ALA A 630 -21.58 49.86 -5.62
N ARG A 631 -20.39 50.43 -5.43
CA ARG A 631 -19.20 50.09 -6.24
C ARG A 631 -18.74 48.64 -6.03
N PHE A 632 -18.79 48.16 -4.79
CA PHE A 632 -18.50 46.76 -4.48
C PHE A 632 -19.52 45.81 -5.13
N GLU A 633 -20.81 46.11 -5.09
CA GLU A 633 -21.85 45.31 -5.73
C GLU A 633 -21.70 45.30 -7.26
N GLU A 634 -21.42 46.46 -7.87
CA GLU A 634 -21.12 46.56 -9.30
C GLU A 634 -19.92 45.67 -9.66
N TYR A 635 -18.82 45.78 -8.90
CA TYR A 635 -17.65 44.92 -9.04
C TYR A 635 -18.03 43.44 -8.92
N MET A 636 -18.74 43.02 -7.87
CA MET A 636 -19.08 41.61 -7.65
C MET A 636 -20.06 41.06 -8.69
N SER A 637 -20.89 41.91 -9.31
CA SER A 637 -21.89 41.51 -10.30
C SER A 637 -21.27 40.88 -11.56
N GLU A 638 -20.04 41.26 -11.93
CA GLU A 638 -19.31 40.71 -13.06
C GLU A 638 -18.98 39.22 -12.90
N ALA A 639 -18.98 38.69 -11.68
CA ALA A 639 -18.67 37.28 -11.41
C ALA A 639 -19.58 36.29 -12.15
N LYS A 640 -20.76 36.73 -12.63
CA LYS A 640 -21.68 35.95 -13.47
C LYS A 640 -21.10 35.65 -14.87
N ASN A 641 -20.13 36.43 -15.31
CA ASN A 641 -19.51 36.35 -16.65
C ASN A 641 -18.13 35.64 -16.62
N LYS A 642 -17.86 34.81 -15.61
CA LYS A 642 -16.62 34.05 -15.52
C LYS A 642 -16.51 32.99 -16.64
N PRO A 643 -15.31 32.69 -17.14
CA PRO A 643 -15.09 31.57 -18.07
C PRO A 643 -15.51 30.22 -17.47
N GLU A 644 -15.89 29.26 -18.31
CA GLU A 644 -16.24 27.90 -17.86
C GLU A 644 -15.03 27.13 -17.30
N GLU A 645 -13.85 27.29 -17.92
CA GLU A 645 -12.62 26.62 -17.48
C GLU A 645 -12.16 27.17 -16.13
N MET A 646 -12.07 26.27 -15.14
CA MET A 646 -11.64 26.61 -13.77
C MET A 646 -10.20 26.21 -13.53
N VAL A 647 -9.44 27.09 -12.87
CA VAL A 647 -8.08 26.81 -12.40
C VAL A 647 -8.06 26.71 -10.87
N ALA A 648 -7.49 25.64 -10.34
CA ALA A 648 -7.19 25.53 -8.91
C ALA A 648 -5.73 25.90 -8.65
N TYR A 649 -5.51 26.95 -7.85
CA TYR A 649 -4.18 27.46 -7.52
C TYR A 649 -3.79 27.07 -6.10
N PHE A 650 -2.67 26.38 -5.93
CA PHE A 650 -2.20 25.88 -4.65
C PHE A 650 -0.95 26.65 -4.25
N SER A 651 -0.93 27.16 -3.02
CA SER A 651 0.24 27.83 -2.45
C SER A 651 0.30 27.61 -0.94
N MET A 652 1.52 27.52 -0.43
CA MET A 652 1.78 27.46 1.01
C MET A 652 1.51 28.80 1.69
N GLU A 653 1.61 29.92 0.96
CA GLU A 653 1.43 31.28 1.48
C GLU A 653 0.70 32.21 0.50
N TYR A 654 -0.01 33.20 1.06
CA TYR A 654 -0.71 34.26 0.32
C TYR A 654 -0.59 35.62 1.03
N GLY A 655 0.15 36.55 0.41
CA GLY A 655 0.37 37.90 0.89
C GLY A 655 -0.77 38.82 0.50
N LEU A 656 -1.88 38.78 1.24
CA LEU A 656 -3.09 39.54 0.92
C LEU A 656 -3.19 40.85 1.69
N HIS A 657 -3.20 40.76 3.02
CA HIS A 657 -3.27 41.87 3.95
C HIS A 657 -2.79 41.41 5.36
N ASN A 658 -2.33 42.34 6.20
CA ASN A 658 -1.79 42.05 7.54
C ASN A 658 -2.81 41.43 8.52
N SER A 659 -4.10 41.56 8.23
CA SER A 659 -5.17 40.92 8.98
C SER A 659 -5.14 39.39 8.86
N LEU A 660 -4.49 38.82 7.84
CA LEU A 660 -4.31 37.38 7.69
C LEU A 660 -2.82 37.04 7.68
N LYS A 661 -2.32 36.42 8.75
CA LYS A 661 -0.90 36.05 8.87
C LYS A 661 -0.62 34.70 8.18
N ILE A 662 -0.80 34.66 6.87
CA ILE A 662 -0.58 33.46 6.04
C ILE A 662 0.54 33.66 5.00
N TYR A 663 1.47 34.57 5.25
CA TYR A 663 2.65 34.80 4.42
C TYR A 663 3.84 35.30 5.26
N SER A 664 5.05 35.18 4.72
CA SER A 664 6.23 35.80 5.33
C SER A 664 7.25 36.37 4.36
N GLY A 665 7.17 36.05 3.07
CA GLY A 665 8.16 36.46 2.07
C GLY A 665 7.56 37.08 0.80
N GLY A 666 8.44 37.47 -0.13
CA GLY A 666 8.04 38.07 -1.41
C GLY A 666 7.28 37.13 -2.35
N LEU A 667 7.47 35.81 -2.23
CA LEU A 667 6.71 34.82 -3.00
C LEU A 667 5.24 34.78 -2.59
N GLY A 668 4.97 34.87 -1.29
CA GLY A 668 3.60 35.04 -0.78
C GLY A 668 2.91 36.27 -1.34
N ILE A 669 3.61 37.42 -1.43
CA ILE A 669 3.05 38.64 -2.04
C ILE A 669 2.67 38.38 -3.50
N LEU A 670 3.53 37.72 -4.28
CA LEU A 670 3.22 37.36 -5.67
C LEU A 670 1.96 36.47 -5.75
N ALA A 671 1.84 35.46 -4.87
CA ALA A 671 0.67 34.59 -4.81
C ALA A 671 -0.62 35.37 -4.46
N GLY A 672 -0.52 36.34 -3.54
CA GLY A 672 -1.63 37.23 -3.18
C GLY A 672 -2.03 38.16 -4.33
N ASP A 673 -1.06 38.76 -5.00
CA ASP A 673 -1.27 39.64 -6.15
C ASP A 673 -1.87 38.89 -7.34
N TYR A 674 -1.50 37.61 -7.55
CA TYR A 674 -2.19 36.76 -8.52
C TYR A 674 -3.68 36.62 -8.22
N LEU A 675 -4.07 36.47 -6.95
CA LEU A 675 -5.49 36.39 -6.58
C LEU A 675 -6.21 37.72 -6.81
N LYS A 676 -5.60 38.85 -6.44
CA LYS A 676 -6.16 40.19 -6.67
C LYS A 676 -6.33 40.46 -8.17
N GLN A 677 -5.31 40.19 -8.97
CA GLN A 677 -5.35 40.35 -10.43
C GLN A 677 -6.37 39.40 -11.08
N ALA A 678 -6.44 38.15 -10.64
CA ALA A 678 -7.42 37.19 -11.13
C ALA A 678 -8.86 37.63 -10.80
N SER A 679 -9.05 38.21 -9.61
CA SER A 679 -10.31 38.83 -9.19
C SER A 679 -10.68 39.98 -10.10
N ASP A 680 -9.80 40.97 -10.30
CA ASP A 680 -10.06 42.15 -11.12
C ASP A 680 -10.28 41.79 -12.59
N SER A 681 -9.55 40.80 -13.10
CA SER A 681 -9.68 40.28 -14.47
C SER A 681 -10.81 39.27 -14.65
N ASN A 682 -11.62 39.04 -13.61
CA ASN A 682 -12.76 38.12 -13.58
C ASN A 682 -12.45 36.69 -14.09
N LYS A 683 -11.28 36.16 -13.71
CA LYS A 683 -10.89 34.78 -14.05
C LYS A 683 -11.63 33.77 -13.17
N ASN A 684 -11.87 32.58 -13.72
CA ASN A 684 -12.44 31.48 -12.96
C ASN A 684 -11.31 30.71 -12.26
N LEU A 685 -10.95 31.19 -11.07
CA LEU A 685 -9.89 30.62 -10.24
C LEU A 685 -10.43 30.38 -8.83
N ILE A 686 -10.01 29.26 -8.25
CA ILE A 686 -10.11 28.99 -6.81
C ILE A 686 -8.70 28.83 -6.27
N ALA A 687 -8.48 29.27 -5.03
CA ALA A 687 -7.18 29.18 -4.39
C ALA A 687 -7.25 28.24 -3.18
N VAL A 688 -6.16 27.53 -2.91
CA VAL A 688 -6.03 26.60 -1.79
C VAL A 688 -4.73 26.86 -1.04
N GLY A 689 -4.80 26.90 0.29
CA GLY A 689 -3.66 27.09 1.18
C GLY A 689 -3.88 26.46 2.56
N LEU A 690 -2.97 26.78 3.49
CA LEU A 690 -3.05 26.37 4.88
C LEU A 690 -3.35 27.57 5.78
N LEU A 691 -4.16 27.38 6.82
CA LEU A 691 -4.48 28.41 7.80
C LEU A 691 -3.53 28.30 9.01
N TYR A 692 -2.52 29.17 9.08
CA TYR A 692 -1.54 29.10 10.17
C TYR A 692 -2.03 29.72 11.48
N ARG A 693 -1.89 29.01 12.61
CA ARG A 693 -2.31 29.50 13.93
C ARG A 693 -1.50 30.70 14.42
N TYR A 694 -0.19 30.70 14.18
CA TYR A 694 0.74 31.74 14.64
C TYR A 694 1.33 32.58 13.49
N GLY A 695 1.17 32.15 12.23
CA GLY A 695 1.74 32.85 11.07
C GLY A 695 3.27 32.87 11.09
N TYR A 696 3.85 34.05 10.84
CA TYR A 696 5.29 34.31 10.97
C TYR A 696 5.62 35.05 12.27
N PHE A 697 6.85 34.89 12.78
CA PHE A 697 7.26 35.50 14.04
C PHE A 697 7.48 37.01 13.92
N LYS A 698 7.19 37.74 15.01
CA LYS A 698 7.68 39.11 15.20
C LYS A 698 9.07 39.05 15.80
N GLN A 699 10.01 39.78 15.20
CA GLN A 699 11.36 39.89 15.73
C GLN A 699 11.43 41.03 16.74
N SER A 700 11.89 40.73 17.95
CA SER A 700 12.28 41.72 18.96
C SER A 700 13.75 41.50 19.35
N MET A 701 14.38 42.52 19.91
CA MET A 701 15.70 42.36 20.51
C MET A 701 15.59 42.42 22.03
N SER A 702 16.26 41.48 22.70
CA SER A 702 16.41 41.50 24.15
C SER A 702 17.23 42.72 24.57
N VAL A 703 17.16 43.07 25.87
CA VAL A 703 17.97 44.15 26.46
C VAL A 703 19.48 43.85 26.35
N PHE A 704 19.86 42.59 26.10
CA PHE A 704 21.24 42.14 25.88
C PHE A 704 21.64 42.07 24.40
N GLY A 705 20.74 42.41 23.48
CA GLY A 705 20.98 42.38 22.04
C GLY A 705 20.70 41.03 21.37
N ASP A 706 20.12 40.07 22.09
CA ASP A 706 19.72 38.78 21.51
C ASP A 706 18.45 38.93 20.67
N GLN A 707 18.42 38.26 19.53
CA GLN A 707 17.19 38.17 18.72
C GLN A 707 16.18 37.23 19.40
N GLN A 708 14.97 37.75 19.63
CA GLN A 708 13.83 36.98 20.17
C GLN A 708 12.72 36.91 19.13
N ALA A 709 12.15 35.72 18.95
CA ALA A 709 11.02 35.47 18.06
C ALA A 709 9.74 35.36 18.89
N GLU A 710 8.82 36.28 18.69
CA GLU A 710 7.50 36.29 19.35
C GLU A 710 6.44 35.75 18.39
N TYR A 711 5.71 34.72 18.84
CA TYR A 711 4.61 34.10 18.10
C TYR A 711 3.27 34.48 18.72
N THR A 712 2.48 35.31 18.03
CA THR A 712 1.17 35.73 18.51
C THR A 712 0.07 34.93 17.83
N GLU A 713 -0.68 34.17 18.61
CA GLU A 713 -1.82 33.37 18.16
C GLU A 713 -2.90 34.24 17.47
N GLN A 714 -3.40 33.77 16.32
CA GLN A 714 -4.51 34.40 15.61
C GLN A 714 -5.86 33.96 16.20
N LYS A 715 -6.71 34.93 16.54
CA LYS A 715 -8.11 34.67 16.90
C LYS A 715 -8.95 34.58 15.64
N PHE A 716 -9.19 33.36 15.14
CA PHE A 716 -9.90 33.13 13.87
C PHE A 716 -11.31 33.75 13.82
N THR A 717 -11.96 33.97 14.96
CA THR A 717 -13.25 34.67 15.05
C THR A 717 -13.17 36.13 14.62
N GLN A 718 -12.00 36.77 14.80
CA GLN A 718 -11.74 38.17 14.46
C GLN A 718 -11.15 38.34 13.05
N LEU A 719 -11.12 37.27 12.26
CA LEU A 719 -10.56 37.26 10.90
C LEU A 719 -11.68 37.23 9.86
N PRO A 720 -11.42 37.68 8.61
CA PRO A 720 -12.36 37.55 7.49
C PRO A 720 -12.43 36.11 6.98
N LEU A 721 -12.74 35.16 7.87
CA LEU A 721 -12.85 33.73 7.62
C LEU A 721 -14.31 33.29 7.73
N LEU A 722 -14.76 32.52 6.75
CA LEU A 722 -16.06 31.89 6.73
C LEU A 722 -15.92 30.37 6.84
N PRO A 723 -16.68 29.69 7.72
CA PRO A 723 -16.66 28.24 7.81
C PRO A 723 -17.30 27.63 6.55
N VAL A 724 -16.62 26.68 5.89
CA VAL A 724 -17.20 25.94 4.78
C VAL A 724 -18.03 24.78 5.32
N ARG A 725 -19.29 24.70 4.87
CA ARG A 725 -20.26 23.73 5.37
C ARG A 725 -20.95 22.99 4.24
N HIS A 726 -21.27 21.72 4.48
CA HIS A 726 -22.14 20.93 3.62
C HIS A 726 -23.59 21.44 3.68
N ALA A 727 -24.44 20.97 2.75
CA ALA A 727 -25.86 21.34 2.70
C ALA A 727 -26.65 20.97 3.98
N ASN A 728 -26.16 20.01 4.76
CA ASN A 728 -26.72 19.62 6.06
C ASN A 728 -26.30 20.54 7.22
N GLY A 729 -25.45 21.54 6.96
CA GLY A 729 -24.94 22.49 7.96
C GLY A 729 -23.70 22.00 8.73
N GLU A 730 -23.17 20.81 8.47
CA GLU A 730 -21.94 20.31 9.09
C GLU A 730 -20.69 20.89 8.42
N TRP A 731 -19.57 20.92 9.16
CA TRP A 731 -18.28 21.36 8.62
C TRP A 731 -17.82 20.45 7.49
N VAL A 732 -17.25 21.04 6.44
CA VAL A 732 -16.43 20.28 5.49
C VAL A 732 -15.13 19.92 6.21
N ILE A 733 -14.86 18.63 6.34
CA ILE A 733 -13.66 18.08 6.97
C ILE A 733 -12.97 17.18 5.97
N VAL A 734 -11.69 17.44 5.72
CA VAL A 734 -10.82 16.58 4.91
C VAL A 734 -9.97 15.72 5.83
N GLN A 735 -9.86 14.43 5.53
CA GLN A 735 -9.01 13.50 6.28
C GLN A 735 -7.89 12.94 5.41
N LEU A 736 -6.71 12.78 6.00
CA LEU A 736 -5.52 12.19 5.38
C LEU A 736 -4.92 11.11 6.27
N VAL A 737 -4.44 10.01 5.68
CA VAL A 737 -3.71 8.97 6.42
C VAL A 737 -2.25 9.41 6.52
N PHE A 738 -1.77 9.58 7.74
CA PHE A 738 -0.34 9.61 8.05
C PHE A 738 0.08 8.27 8.64
N PRO A 739 1.39 7.98 8.72
CA PRO A 739 1.90 6.81 9.42
C PRO A 739 1.27 6.69 10.79
N GLY A 740 0.27 5.83 10.85
CA GLY A 740 -0.40 5.45 12.06
C GLY A 740 -1.57 6.24 12.59
N ARG A 741 -2.08 7.21 11.85
CA ARG A 741 -3.22 8.01 12.30
C ARG A 741 -3.91 8.70 11.13
N ASN A 742 -5.14 9.13 11.36
CA ASN A 742 -5.82 10.04 10.46
C ASN A 742 -5.64 11.46 11.00
N VAL A 743 -5.29 12.38 10.12
CA VAL A 743 -5.26 13.82 10.41
C VAL A 743 -6.44 14.46 9.71
N SER A 744 -7.27 15.16 10.46
CA SER A 744 -8.45 15.88 9.97
C SER A 744 -8.12 17.36 9.77
N ALA A 745 -8.64 18.00 8.74
CA ALA A 745 -8.52 19.44 8.54
C ALA A 745 -9.88 20.05 8.27
N LYS A 746 -10.22 21.11 9.02
CA LYS A 746 -11.42 21.93 8.77
C LYS A 746 -11.12 22.90 7.63
N VAL A 747 -12.15 23.17 6.82
CA VAL A 747 -12.02 24.07 5.68
C VAL A 747 -12.62 25.43 6.00
N TRP A 748 -11.80 26.46 5.85
CA TRP A 748 -12.19 27.87 5.94
C TRP A 748 -12.16 28.53 4.57
N GLN A 749 -12.99 29.52 4.33
CA GLN A 749 -13.01 30.33 3.11
C GLN A 749 -12.71 31.80 3.44
N VAL A 750 -11.81 32.39 2.66
CA VAL A 750 -11.55 33.83 2.59
C VAL A 750 -12.00 34.32 1.21
N ASN A 751 -12.75 35.40 1.16
CA ASN A 751 -13.11 36.03 -0.12
C ASN A 751 -12.07 37.07 -0.50
N VAL A 752 -11.37 36.86 -1.61
CA VAL A 752 -10.43 37.81 -2.21
C VAL A 752 -11.10 38.41 -3.44
N GLY A 753 -11.95 39.42 -3.20
CA GLY A 753 -12.84 39.95 -4.23
C GLY A 753 -13.79 38.85 -4.72
N ARG A 754 -13.64 38.47 -5.99
CA ARG A 754 -14.42 37.44 -6.69
C ARG A 754 -13.80 36.04 -6.57
N ILE A 755 -12.59 35.91 -6.00
CA ILE A 755 -11.85 34.64 -5.91
C ILE A 755 -12.01 34.06 -4.50
N PRO A 756 -12.54 32.83 -4.36
CA PRO A 756 -12.54 32.14 -3.09
C PRO A 756 -11.16 31.52 -2.82
N LEU A 757 -10.60 31.81 -1.65
CA LEU A 757 -9.41 31.16 -1.10
C LEU A 757 -9.82 30.23 0.03
N TYR A 758 -9.61 28.94 -0.16
CA TYR A 758 -9.86 27.91 0.84
C TYR A 758 -8.60 27.61 1.64
N LEU A 759 -8.70 27.61 2.96
CA LEU A 759 -7.59 27.38 3.88
C LEU A 759 -7.89 26.17 4.77
N LEU A 760 -6.96 25.22 4.78
CA LEU A 760 -7.04 24.00 5.59
C LEU A 760 -6.44 24.24 6.98
N ASP A 761 -7.17 23.82 8.01
CA ASP A 761 -6.80 24.00 9.42
C ASP A 761 -6.79 22.67 10.16
N THR A 762 -5.61 22.26 10.61
CA THR A 762 -5.39 21.02 11.39
C THR A 762 -5.46 21.24 12.90
N ASP A 763 -5.59 22.47 13.38
CA ASP A 763 -5.66 22.77 14.81
C ASP A 763 -7.07 22.49 15.36
N THR A 764 -7.45 21.22 15.33
CA THR A 764 -8.77 20.73 15.76
C THR A 764 -8.66 19.77 16.94
N GLU A 765 -9.72 19.70 17.75
CA GLU A 765 -9.75 18.80 18.92
C GLU A 765 -9.64 17.33 18.54
N GLU A 766 -10.00 16.95 17.30
CA GLU A 766 -9.93 15.57 16.80
C GLU A 766 -8.49 15.10 16.56
N ASN A 767 -7.55 16.03 16.38
CA ASN A 767 -6.15 15.74 16.08
C ASN A 767 -5.28 15.67 17.34
N SER A 768 -4.19 14.90 17.25
CA SER A 768 -3.15 14.87 18.28
C SER A 768 -2.42 16.22 18.36
N ALA A 769 -1.75 16.51 19.49
CA ALA A 769 -1.01 17.76 19.64
C ALA A 769 0.08 17.95 18.58
N GLU A 770 0.71 16.86 18.15
CA GLU A 770 1.70 16.86 17.07
C GLU A 770 1.05 17.21 15.72
N ASP A 771 -0.11 16.63 15.42
CA ASP A 771 -0.80 16.89 14.15
C ASP A 771 -1.41 18.28 14.06
N ARG A 772 -1.87 18.85 15.19
CA ARG A 772 -2.31 20.24 15.23
C ARG A 772 -1.19 21.20 14.81
N SER A 773 0.06 20.83 15.08
CA SER A 773 1.22 21.67 14.78
C SER A 773 1.53 21.81 13.29
N ILE A 774 0.94 20.97 12.43
CA ILE A 774 1.08 21.04 10.96
C ILE A 774 0.69 22.44 10.46
N THR A 775 -0.36 23.02 11.01
CA THR A 775 -0.83 24.37 10.65
C THR A 775 -0.49 25.41 11.72
N TYR A 776 0.60 25.26 12.49
CA TYR A 776 1.01 26.30 13.45
C TYR A 776 1.80 27.44 12.80
N GLN A 777 2.81 27.11 12.00
CA GLN A 777 3.76 28.06 11.44
C GLN A 777 4.01 27.76 9.97
N LEU A 778 4.19 28.82 9.18
CA LEU A 778 4.50 28.72 7.75
C LEU A 778 5.91 28.17 7.51
N TYR A 779 6.89 28.74 8.21
CA TYR A 779 8.29 28.30 8.23
C TYR A 779 8.65 27.91 9.66
N GLY A 780 8.79 26.61 9.88
CA GLY A 780 9.07 26.02 11.19
C GLY A 780 8.91 24.51 11.17
N GLY A 781 9.30 23.86 12.27
CA GLY A 781 9.36 22.41 12.35
C GLY A 781 10.56 21.82 11.61
N ASP A 782 10.55 20.50 11.45
CA ASP A 782 11.58 19.73 10.75
C ASP A 782 11.11 19.31 9.33
N ASN A 783 11.95 18.54 8.64
CA ASN A 783 11.62 18.01 7.31
C ASN A 783 10.34 17.17 7.31
N GLU A 784 10.04 16.49 8.42
CA GLU A 784 8.84 15.67 8.55
C GLU A 784 7.59 16.55 8.61
N ASN A 785 7.59 17.60 9.44
CA ASN A 785 6.49 18.56 9.49
C ASN A 785 6.27 19.24 8.13
N ARG A 786 7.35 19.55 7.40
CA ARG A 786 7.24 20.12 6.06
C ARG A 786 6.54 19.17 5.08
N ILE A 787 6.89 17.89 5.10
CA ILE A 787 6.21 16.87 4.28
C ILE A 787 4.74 16.74 4.68
N LYS A 788 4.42 16.76 5.99
CA LYS A 788 3.03 16.73 6.47
C LYS A 788 2.21 17.91 5.93
N GLN A 789 2.79 19.12 5.92
CA GLN A 789 2.17 20.31 5.32
C GLN A 789 1.94 20.16 3.82
N GLU A 790 2.92 19.66 3.07
CA GLU A 790 2.83 19.48 1.61
C GLU A 790 1.79 18.41 1.25
N LEU A 791 1.72 17.31 2.01
CA LEU A 791 0.67 16.29 1.86
C LEU A 791 -0.72 16.86 2.16
N MET A 792 -0.83 17.66 3.23
CA MET A 792 -2.08 18.34 3.60
C MET A 792 -2.53 19.31 2.51
N LEU A 793 -1.62 20.15 2.00
CA LEU A 793 -1.94 21.10 0.93
C LEU A 793 -2.30 20.38 -0.38
N GLY A 794 -1.46 19.45 -0.84
CA GLY A 794 -1.64 18.77 -2.12
C GLY A 794 -2.82 17.80 -2.12
N ILE A 795 -2.72 16.72 -1.35
CA ILE A 795 -3.75 15.68 -1.32
C ILE A 795 -5.00 16.18 -0.60
N GLY A 796 -4.83 16.87 0.53
CA GLY A 796 -5.96 17.42 1.28
C GLY A 796 -6.70 18.50 0.51
N GLY A 797 -6.00 19.36 -0.23
CA GLY A 797 -6.65 20.37 -1.07
C GLY A 797 -7.42 19.78 -2.25
N VAL A 798 -6.90 18.74 -2.93
CA VAL A 798 -7.66 18.03 -3.98
C VAL A 798 -8.91 17.35 -3.41
N ARG A 799 -8.80 16.72 -2.23
CA ARG A 799 -9.95 16.11 -1.55
C ARG A 799 -10.99 17.16 -1.11
N MET A 800 -10.54 18.33 -0.68
CA MET A 800 -11.42 19.46 -0.35
C MET A 800 -12.22 19.88 -1.57
N ILE A 801 -11.56 20.10 -2.72
CA ILE A 801 -12.22 20.47 -3.98
C ILE A 801 -13.30 19.45 -4.34
N ASN A 802 -12.95 18.16 -4.40
CA ASN A 802 -13.93 17.10 -4.68
C ASN A 802 -15.12 17.07 -3.70
N SER A 803 -14.90 17.50 -2.45
CA SER A 803 -15.94 17.52 -1.42
C SER A 803 -16.91 18.69 -1.53
N ILE A 804 -16.49 19.81 -2.12
CA ILE A 804 -17.33 21.01 -2.26
C ILE A 804 -18.07 21.07 -3.60
N GLY A 805 -17.78 20.13 -4.51
CA GLY A 805 -18.34 20.05 -5.86
C GLY A 805 -17.53 20.84 -6.86
#